data_AF-A0A076MY91-F1
#
_entry.id   AF-A0A076MY91-F1
#
_cell.length_a   1.000
_cell.length_b   1.000
_cell.length_c   1.000
_cell.angle_alpha   90.00
_cell.angle_beta   90.00
_cell.angle_gamma   90.00
#
_symmetry.space_group_name_H-M   'P 1'
#
loop_
_entity.id
_entity.type
_entity.pdbx_description
1 polymer ?
#
loop_
_entity_poly.entity_id
_entity_poly.type
_entity_poly.pdbx_seq_one_letter_code
_entity_poly.pdbx_strand_id
1 'polypeptide(L)'
;MRAQDDTTRYPCAAAHLDSGYADRAIREFLTEPTRPLPHSPGFDPARVLVEAIASRGRRKLRDGIPAVLFGLFVWASGPSVVLFTWLVLAVALVIPSIWRRTFNVALKAAIVVVLGAFALAGLLIYLIGAIDPQATEDFTGGYYGDYYGPADGDEEVWTYVSIALVVLMLAVLVTDRLVVRSLLVERFGYRARNRPPADPFTTERPLLGLCPPRFVRQLHRYRDAEQSPQDAVPLFVHRGYNPFVGARLHRESWSMALPLDRLPEDHKPDGTPFDELTTPLLYERVRAAMAVLQESESLSPDRRLRELSIREAVFASSAELIDHVHQPESVVYLRGLDRAPERYLPPGEVAALRRQPREWARYYLCFQVETWDRDLVMSSYLHAAVDASTLYLEWTPCVLPPVRDRYRAVDKLPAGVAAPIGQALLRLLRLPVTIWGRARHTVQWIRPPRQDHGLINPDAYGSLRTLREMAAADDVGSYFQLVDVERYEKILHNRLMPAISRVLRDCGYSPAGFERQAVTVIHKEITIHGDNYASINTGANTGSMDGANVHTATGDLGHARRQHQRRQLRPDQHGNEQRLDERREHQPAAAAAGHTAGAAACRDGRAGGRGPEGAGPELDRPAGGRAEGAGSGHGRGRGARGGPHSVGEGQGSAVPGVRGERDGGADRWAYFGTHRAF
;
A
#
# COMPACT_ATOMS: atom_id res chain seq x y z
N MET A 1 14.51 -1.36 31.70
CA MET A 1 13.35 -1.42 30.78
C MET A 1 13.71 -0.70 29.49
N ARG A 2 13.21 -1.13 28.33
CA ARG A 2 13.38 -0.36 27.07
C ARG A 2 12.36 0.78 27.01
N ALA A 3 12.76 1.93 26.48
CA ALA A 3 11.87 3.06 26.18
C ALA A 3 10.90 2.70 25.05
N GLN A 4 9.87 3.53 24.82
CA GLN A 4 8.92 3.31 23.74
C GLN A 4 9.53 3.75 22.40
N ASP A 5 9.81 2.79 21.51
CA ASP A 5 10.41 3.05 20.19
C ASP A 5 9.47 3.92 19.32
N ASP A 6 10.01 5.02 18.80
CA ASP A 6 9.27 6.02 18.03
C ASP A 6 8.69 5.46 16.72
N THR A 7 9.37 4.47 16.13
CA THR A 7 8.89 3.77 14.93
C THR A 7 7.54 3.10 15.13
N THR A 8 7.25 2.68 16.37
CA THR A 8 5.96 2.10 16.76
C THR A 8 5.03 3.17 17.35
N ARG A 9 5.57 4.14 18.11
CA ARG A 9 4.80 5.23 18.75
C ARG A 9 4.03 6.07 17.73
N TYR A 10 4.67 6.54 16.66
CA TYR A 10 3.99 7.41 15.69
C TYR A 10 2.94 6.67 14.84
N PRO A 11 3.13 5.42 14.38
CA PRO A 11 2.07 4.66 13.70
C PRO A 11 0.89 4.27 14.61
N CYS A 12 1.12 4.00 15.90
CA CYS A 12 0.03 3.89 16.88
C CYS A 12 -0.75 5.22 17.02
N ALA A 13 -0.07 6.36 17.06
CA ALA A 13 -0.73 7.68 17.04
C ALA A 13 -1.48 7.92 15.72
N ALA A 14 -0.90 7.50 14.58
CA ALA A 14 -1.48 7.63 13.25
C ALA A 14 -2.83 6.90 13.12
N ALA A 15 -3.02 5.78 13.83
CA ALA A 15 -4.29 5.06 13.87
C ALA A 15 -5.45 5.91 14.44
N HIS A 16 -5.17 6.77 15.41
CA HIS A 16 -6.16 7.68 16.01
C HIS A 16 -6.25 9.04 15.31
N LEU A 17 -5.16 9.48 14.65
CA LEU A 17 -5.08 10.75 13.92
C LEU A 17 -5.66 10.68 12.49
N ASP A 18 -5.46 9.57 11.76
CA ASP A 18 -5.99 9.36 10.41
C ASP A 18 -6.82 8.06 10.33
N SER A 19 -8.14 8.21 10.25
CA SER A 19 -9.05 7.08 10.03
C SER A 19 -8.77 6.33 8.73
N GLY A 20 -8.25 7.01 7.70
CA GLY A 20 -7.83 6.39 6.45
C GLY A 20 -6.52 5.60 6.57
N TYR A 21 -5.66 5.87 7.56
CA TYR A 21 -4.54 4.99 7.88
C TYR A 21 -5.04 3.71 8.59
N ALA A 22 -5.80 3.86 9.68
CA ALA A 22 -6.36 2.72 10.42
C ALA A 22 -7.26 1.82 9.56
N ASP A 23 -8.17 2.39 8.76
CA ASP A 23 -9.07 1.62 7.91
C ASP A 23 -8.36 0.92 6.74
N ARG A 24 -7.18 1.41 6.32
CA ARG A 24 -6.30 0.68 5.38
C ARG A 24 -5.52 -0.42 6.09
N ALA A 25 -4.97 -0.17 7.29
CA ALA A 25 -4.26 -1.17 8.08
C ALA A 25 -5.12 -2.41 8.39
N ILE A 26 -6.38 -2.20 8.79
CA ILE A 26 -7.35 -3.29 9.03
C ILE A 26 -7.68 -4.03 7.71
N ARG A 27 -7.77 -3.32 6.58
CA ARG A 27 -8.11 -3.90 5.27
C ARG A 27 -6.96 -4.68 4.62
N GLU A 28 -5.71 -4.28 4.85
CA GLU A 28 -4.57 -5.04 4.34
C GLU A 28 -4.40 -6.34 5.14
N PHE A 29 -4.36 -6.24 6.47
CA PHE A 29 -3.86 -7.32 7.34
C PHE A 29 -4.91 -8.10 8.14
N LEU A 30 -6.12 -7.57 8.37
CA LEU A 30 -7.10 -8.20 9.27
C LEU A 30 -8.36 -8.73 8.56
N THR A 31 -8.61 -8.34 7.31
CA THR A 31 -9.76 -8.88 6.56
C THR A 31 -9.50 -10.16 5.81
N GLU A 32 -8.25 -10.43 5.42
CA GLU A 32 -7.87 -11.56 4.55
C GLU A 32 -7.04 -12.59 5.36
N PRO A 33 -7.54 -13.81 5.63
CA PRO A 33 -6.81 -14.80 6.44
C PRO A 33 -5.49 -15.28 5.85
N THR A 34 -5.35 -15.24 4.53
CA THR A 34 -4.15 -15.69 3.82
C THR A 34 -3.09 -14.59 3.67
N ARG A 35 -3.32 -13.38 4.22
CA ARG A 35 -2.32 -12.31 4.23
C ARG A 35 -1.17 -12.62 5.20
N PRO A 36 0.10 -12.59 4.75
CA PRO A 36 1.24 -12.56 5.66
C PRO A 36 1.42 -11.14 6.22
N LEU A 37 1.90 -11.05 7.45
CA LEU A 37 2.34 -9.78 8.05
C LEU A 37 3.87 -9.70 7.90
N PRO A 38 4.41 -8.78 7.07
CA PRO A 38 5.84 -8.73 6.81
C PRO A 38 6.65 -8.32 8.04
N HIS A 39 7.90 -8.79 8.08
CA HIS A 39 8.85 -8.42 9.11
C HIS A 39 9.30 -6.97 8.95
N SER A 40 9.34 -6.22 10.05
CA SER A 40 9.87 -4.86 10.10
C SER A 40 10.72 -4.73 11.37
N PRO A 41 12.06 -4.63 11.26
CA PRO A 41 12.93 -4.53 12.42
C PRO A 41 12.60 -3.32 13.31
N GLY A 42 12.76 -3.46 14.63
CA GLY A 42 12.47 -2.41 15.62
C GLY A 42 10.98 -2.07 15.82
N PHE A 43 10.09 -2.56 14.96
CA PHE A 43 8.69 -2.18 14.88
C PHE A 43 7.77 -3.30 15.37
N ASP A 44 6.80 -2.97 16.24
CA ASP A 44 5.77 -3.89 16.73
C ASP A 44 4.46 -3.68 15.93
N PRO A 45 4.21 -4.49 14.88
CA PRO A 45 3.02 -4.34 14.05
C PRO A 45 1.74 -4.76 14.80
N ALA A 46 1.84 -5.65 15.79
CA ALA A 46 0.70 -6.16 16.53
C ALA A 46 0.04 -5.05 17.36
N ARG A 47 0.82 -4.23 18.06
CA ARG A 47 0.34 -3.02 18.77
C ARG A 47 -0.36 -2.04 17.82
N VAL A 48 0.24 -1.76 16.66
CA VAL A 48 -0.34 -0.83 15.67
C VAL A 48 -1.68 -1.35 15.15
N LEU A 49 -1.84 -2.66 14.99
CA LEU A 49 -3.12 -3.28 14.62
C LEU A 49 -4.15 -3.25 15.76
N VAL A 50 -3.77 -3.44 17.03
CA VAL A 50 -4.68 -3.24 18.18
C VAL A 50 -5.20 -1.80 18.17
N GLU A 51 -4.31 -0.81 18.07
CA GLU A 51 -4.66 0.62 18.07
C GLU A 51 -5.52 0.99 16.85
N ALA A 52 -5.28 0.38 15.68
CA ALA A 52 -6.14 0.53 14.52
C ALA A 52 -7.57 0.01 14.78
N ILE A 53 -7.72 -1.19 15.35
CA ILE A 53 -9.04 -1.75 15.72
C ILE A 53 -9.73 -0.85 16.76
N ALA A 54 -9.02 -0.49 17.84
CA ALA A 54 -9.54 0.36 18.92
C ALA A 54 -9.96 1.75 18.42
N SER A 55 -9.18 2.35 17.52
CA SER A 55 -9.54 3.61 16.86
C SER A 55 -10.85 3.50 16.09
N ARG A 56 -11.07 2.37 15.39
CA ARG A 56 -12.29 2.13 14.62
C ARG A 56 -13.50 1.86 15.52
N GLY A 57 -13.33 1.09 16.59
CA GLY A 57 -14.36 0.87 17.61
C GLY A 57 -14.84 2.18 18.22
N ARG A 58 -13.91 3.06 18.65
CA ARG A 58 -14.25 4.41 19.15
C ARG A 58 -14.94 5.27 18.10
N ARG A 59 -14.46 5.31 16.85
CA ARG A 59 -15.15 6.04 15.77
C ARG A 59 -16.59 5.54 15.58
N LYS A 60 -16.85 4.23 15.63
CA LYS A 60 -18.21 3.68 15.53
C LYS A 60 -19.12 4.11 16.68
N LEU A 61 -18.66 4.05 17.94
CA LEU A 61 -19.44 4.55 19.09
C LEU A 61 -19.76 6.05 18.94
N ARG A 62 -18.73 6.85 18.63
CA ARG A 62 -18.76 8.31 18.53
C ARG A 62 -19.54 8.85 17.32
N ASP A 63 -19.75 8.04 16.29
CA ASP A 63 -20.63 8.37 15.17
C ASP A 63 -22.02 7.74 15.31
N GLY A 64 -22.16 6.65 16.06
CA GLY A 64 -23.43 6.01 16.40
C GLY A 64 -24.25 6.79 17.43
N ILE A 65 -23.66 7.15 18.57
CA ILE A 65 -24.38 7.81 19.67
C ILE A 65 -25.02 9.14 19.21
N PRO A 66 -24.29 10.08 18.55
CA PRO A 66 -24.92 11.31 18.05
C PRO A 66 -25.89 11.08 16.89
N ALA A 67 -25.80 9.95 16.16
CA ALA A 67 -26.79 9.61 15.13
C ALA A 67 -28.11 9.15 15.75
N VAL A 68 -28.07 8.38 16.84
CA VAL A 68 -29.28 8.02 17.62
C VAL A 68 -29.86 9.27 18.29
N LEU A 69 -29.03 10.09 18.95
CA LEU A 69 -29.49 11.33 19.60
C LEU A 69 -30.08 12.34 18.61
N PHE A 70 -29.56 12.43 17.38
CA PHE A 70 -30.17 13.27 16.35
C PHE A 70 -31.46 12.69 15.78
N GLY A 71 -31.58 11.36 15.66
CA GLY A 71 -32.85 10.71 15.33
C GLY A 71 -33.93 10.99 16.39
N LEU A 72 -33.57 10.88 17.66
CA LEU A 72 -34.43 11.26 18.78
C LEU A 72 -34.76 12.76 18.78
N PHE A 73 -33.81 13.63 18.43
CA PHE A 73 -34.06 15.08 18.30
C PHE A 73 -35.05 15.40 17.18
N VAL A 74 -34.90 14.81 15.99
CA VAL A 74 -35.83 15.02 14.87
C VAL A 74 -37.23 14.46 15.19
N TRP A 75 -37.31 13.37 15.95
CA TRP A 75 -38.59 12.83 16.43
C TRP A 75 -39.24 13.72 17.51
N ALA A 76 -38.46 14.23 18.47
CA ALA A 76 -38.92 15.04 19.60
C ALA A 76 -39.19 16.52 19.26
N SER A 77 -38.56 17.07 18.21
CA SER A 77 -38.67 18.49 17.81
C SER A 77 -39.45 18.73 16.51
N GLY A 78 -39.91 17.67 15.85
CA GLY A 78 -40.62 17.74 14.58
C GLY A 78 -39.91 18.56 13.48
N PRO A 79 -40.64 19.07 12.49
CA PRO A 79 -40.14 20.00 11.47
C PRO A 79 -40.02 21.46 12.02
N SER A 80 -39.38 21.64 13.16
CA SER A 80 -39.25 22.95 13.82
C SER A 80 -38.30 23.93 13.09
N VAL A 81 -38.52 25.23 13.31
CA VAL A 81 -37.63 26.32 12.85
C VAL A 81 -36.18 26.11 13.34
N VAL A 82 -35.99 25.50 14.52
CA VAL A 82 -34.67 25.15 15.06
C VAL A 82 -33.95 24.11 14.18
N LEU A 83 -34.66 23.09 13.70
CA LEU A 83 -34.10 22.09 12.78
C LEU A 83 -33.72 22.72 11.43
N PHE A 84 -34.58 23.57 10.86
CA PHE A 84 -34.30 24.26 9.59
C PHE A 84 -33.14 25.25 9.68
N THR A 85 -33.09 26.10 10.72
CA THR A 85 -32.00 27.05 10.92
C THR A 85 -30.66 26.35 11.19
N TRP A 86 -30.65 25.26 11.97
CA TRP A 86 -29.46 24.43 12.17
C TRP A 86 -29.01 23.76 10.87
N LEU A 87 -29.94 23.29 10.03
CA LEU A 87 -29.61 22.73 8.71
C LEU A 87 -28.98 23.78 7.78
N VAL A 88 -29.57 24.97 7.66
CA VAL A 88 -29.04 26.07 6.83
C VAL A 88 -27.64 26.48 7.31
N LEU A 89 -27.45 26.66 8.61
CA LEU A 89 -26.14 26.95 9.22
C LEU A 89 -25.12 25.82 8.96
N ALA A 90 -25.54 24.56 9.09
CA ALA A 90 -24.69 23.40 8.87
C ALA A 90 -24.21 23.31 7.41
N VAL A 91 -25.07 23.62 6.43
CA VAL A 91 -24.66 23.65 5.02
C VAL A 91 -23.78 24.86 4.74
N ALA A 92 -24.14 26.05 5.24
CA ALA A 92 -23.32 27.27 5.08
C ALA A 92 -21.88 27.08 5.59
N LEU A 93 -21.71 26.41 6.74
CA LEU A 93 -20.41 26.04 7.29
C LEU A 93 -19.66 24.97 6.48
N VAL A 94 -20.28 24.33 5.49
CA VAL A 94 -19.68 23.29 4.64
C VAL A 94 -19.32 23.82 3.24
N ILE A 95 -20.05 24.80 2.68
CA ILE A 95 -19.79 25.39 1.35
C ILE A 95 -18.30 25.74 1.13
N PRO A 96 -17.59 26.44 2.05
CA PRO A 96 -16.18 26.83 1.85
C PRO A 96 -15.20 25.66 1.84
N SER A 97 -15.63 24.46 2.23
CA SER A 97 -14.82 23.23 2.17
C SER A 97 -15.04 22.43 0.88
N ILE A 98 -16.22 22.55 0.27
CA ILE A 98 -16.56 21.93 -1.03
C ILE A 98 -16.00 22.78 -2.17
N TRP A 99 -16.08 24.11 -2.08
CA TRP A 99 -15.57 25.02 -3.10
C TRP A 99 -14.06 24.89 -3.34
N ARG A 100 -13.27 24.70 -2.27
CA ARG A 100 -11.80 24.49 -2.32
C ARG A 100 -11.38 23.13 -2.89
N ARG A 101 -12.31 22.19 -3.11
CA ARG A 101 -12.02 20.91 -3.77
C ARG A 101 -12.30 21.00 -5.27
N THR A 102 -11.51 20.26 -6.04
CA THR A 102 -11.64 20.00 -7.48
C THR A 102 -12.83 19.07 -7.79
N PHE A 103 -14.00 19.38 -7.26
CA PHE A 103 -15.27 18.75 -7.64
C PHE A 103 -15.86 19.43 -8.89
N ASN A 104 -16.49 18.61 -9.75
CA ASN A 104 -17.18 19.03 -10.97
C ASN A 104 -18.20 20.14 -10.71
N VAL A 105 -18.30 21.08 -11.65
CA VAL A 105 -19.17 22.27 -11.56
C VAL A 105 -20.63 21.89 -11.31
N ALA A 106 -21.13 20.82 -11.95
CA ALA A 106 -22.49 20.31 -11.77
C ALA A 106 -22.82 19.95 -10.30
N LEU A 107 -21.87 19.39 -9.54
CA LEU A 107 -22.08 19.09 -8.12
C LEU A 107 -22.14 20.38 -7.28
N LYS A 108 -21.32 21.38 -7.61
CA LYS A 108 -21.35 22.69 -6.95
C LYS A 108 -22.67 23.42 -7.23
N ALA A 109 -23.18 23.36 -8.47
CA ALA A 109 -24.47 23.91 -8.86
C ALA A 109 -25.65 23.20 -8.15
N ALA A 110 -25.68 21.86 -8.13
CA ALA A 110 -26.73 21.09 -7.46
C ALA A 110 -26.84 21.43 -5.96
N ILE A 111 -25.71 21.61 -5.27
CA ILE A 111 -25.68 22.03 -3.86
C ILE A 111 -26.27 23.44 -3.68
N VAL A 112 -25.99 24.37 -4.60
CA VAL A 112 -26.57 25.74 -4.56
C VAL A 112 -28.06 25.73 -4.85
N VAL A 113 -28.55 24.90 -5.77
CA VAL A 113 -29.99 24.76 -6.05
C VAL A 113 -30.73 24.15 -4.86
N VAL A 114 -30.17 23.11 -4.23
CA VAL A 114 -30.75 22.51 -3.00
C VAL A 114 -30.75 23.52 -1.84
N LEU A 115 -29.68 24.30 -1.67
CA LEU A 115 -29.62 25.42 -0.72
C LEU A 115 -30.72 26.45 -0.97
N GLY A 116 -30.88 26.88 -2.22
CA GLY A 116 -31.92 27.84 -2.62
C GLY A 116 -33.32 27.30 -2.33
N ALA A 117 -33.59 26.04 -2.64
CA ALA A 117 -34.86 25.38 -2.34
C ALA A 117 -35.13 25.26 -0.82
N PHE A 118 -34.15 24.88 -0.01
CA PHE A 118 -34.31 24.82 1.45
C PHE A 118 -34.46 26.20 2.10
N ALA A 119 -33.73 27.21 1.62
CA ALA A 119 -33.86 28.59 2.10
C ALA A 119 -35.22 29.19 1.70
N LEU A 120 -35.68 28.92 0.47
CA LEU A 120 -37.01 29.33 0.00
C LEU A 120 -38.13 28.62 0.77
N ALA A 121 -38.00 27.32 1.05
CA ALA A 121 -38.98 26.58 1.84
C ALA A 121 -39.05 27.07 3.29
N GLY A 122 -37.90 27.32 3.93
CA GLY A 122 -37.86 27.91 5.28
C GLY A 122 -38.43 29.33 5.32
N LEU A 123 -38.16 30.14 4.29
CA LEU A 123 -38.76 31.47 4.13
C LEU A 123 -40.28 31.38 3.89
N LEU A 124 -40.74 30.41 3.11
CA LEU A 124 -42.16 30.20 2.84
C LEU A 124 -42.91 29.80 4.12
N ILE A 125 -42.38 28.86 4.90
CA ILE A 125 -42.95 28.46 6.20
C ILE A 125 -42.99 29.67 7.16
N TYR A 126 -41.92 30.46 7.22
CA TYR A 126 -41.89 31.69 8.03
C TYR A 126 -42.93 32.73 7.56
N LEU A 127 -43.09 32.92 6.25
CA LEU A 127 -44.07 33.85 5.69
C LEU A 127 -45.52 33.38 5.90
N ILE A 128 -45.78 32.07 5.83
CA ILE A 128 -47.09 31.50 6.18
C ILE A 128 -47.39 31.83 7.65
N GLY A 129 -46.45 31.57 8.57
CA GLY A 129 -46.65 31.85 10.01
C GLY A 129 -46.71 33.33 10.39
N ALA A 130 -46.21 34.23 9.53
CA ALA A 130 -46.36 35.67 9.68
C ALA A 130 -47.71 36.21 9.16
N ILE A 131 -48.43 35.41 8.36
CA ILE A 131 -49.75 35.75 7.80
C ILE A 131 -50.87 35.06 8.59
N ASP A 132 -50.67 33.78 8.90
CA ASP A 132 -51.58 32.91 9.62
C ASP A 132 -50.77 31.98 10.56
N PRO A 133 -50.73 32.28 11.87
CA PRO A 133 -50.07 31.42 12.86
C PRO A 133 -50.66 30.01 12.90
N GLN A 134 -51.99 29.88 12.79
CA GLN A 134 -52.69 28.60 12.90
C GLN A 134 -52.37 27.70 11.71
N ALA A 135 -52.29 28.26 10.49
CA ALA A 135 -51.83 27.52 9.32
C ALA A 135 -50.38 27.01 9.44
N THR A 136 -49.57 27.55 10.36
CA THR A 136 -48.20 27.10 10.63
C THR A 136 -48.11 26.12 11.79
N GLU A 137 -48.98 26.25 12.79
CA GLU A 137 -49.26 25.19 13.75
C GLU A 137 -49.76 23.93 12.99
N ASP A 138 -50.70 24.06 12.05
CA ASP A 138 -51.15 22.98 11.17
C ASP A 138 -50.01 22.37 10.33
N PHE A 139 -49.18 23.21 9.71
CA PHE A 139 -48.13 22.75 8.79
C PHE A 139 -46.89 22.18 9.47
N THR A 140 -46.59 22.59 10.71
CA THR A 140 -45.40 22.13 11.46
C THR A 140 -45.71 21.19 12.62
N GLY A 141 -46.92 21.25 13.18
CA GLY A 141 -47.41 20.40 14.28
C GLY A 141 -48.64 19.56 13.91
N GLY A 142 -49.63 20.11 13.19
CA GLY A 142 -50.99 19.56 13.06
C GLY A 142 -51.09 18.06 12.77
N TYR A 143 -50.36 17.55 11.77
CA TYR A 143 -50.43 16.12 11.42
C TYR A 143 -49.80 15.16 12.47
N TYR A 144 -49.09 15.69 13.48
CA TYR A 144 -48.63 14.94 14.66
C TYR A 144 -49.42 15.31 15.92
N GLY A 145 -49.81 16.58 16.07
CA GLY A 145 -50.60 17.09 17.18
C GLY A 145 -52.01 16.48 17.25
N ASP A 146 -52.72 16.37 16.13
CA ASP A 146 -54.12 15.92 16.11
C ASP A 146 -54.30 14.40 16.37
N TYR A 147 -53.20 13.65 16.51
CA TYR A 147 -53.23 12.19 16.76
C TYR A 147 -52.29 11.68 17.85
N TYR A 148 -51.23 12.44 18.19
CA TYR A 148 -50.27 12.14 19.25
C TYR A 148 -49.86 13.40 20.04
N GLY A 149 -50.55 14.52 19.84
CA GLY A 149 -50.32 15.76 20.56
C GLY A 149 -50.62 15.61 22.05
N PRO A 150 -49.69 16.01 22.92
CA PRO A 150 -49.94 16.09 24.35
C PRO A 150 -50.70 17.39 24.68
N ALA A 151 -51.16 17.56 25.92
CA ALA A 151 -52.14 18.62 26.25
C ALA A 151 -51.49 19.99 26.48
N ASP A 152 -52.31 21.04 26.61
CA ASP A 152 -51.87 22.41 26.90
C ASP A 152 -50.89 22.46 28.10
N GLY A 153 -49.62 22.70 27.80
CA GLY A 153 -48.50 22.70 28.76
C GLY A 153 -47.36 21.74 28.41
N ASP A 154 -47.60 20.70 27.60
CA ASP A 154 -46.58 19.69 27.28
C ASP A 154 -45.57 20.13 26.17
N GLU A 155 -45.85 21.21 25.43
CA GLU A 155 -44.90 21.77 24.45
C GLU A 155 -43.58 22.25 25.09
N GLU A 156 -43.66 22.81 26.30
CA GLU A 156 -42.47 23.19 27.07
C GLU A 156 -41.60 21.96 27.35
N VAL A 157 -42.22 20.82 27.70
CA VAL A 157 -41.53 19.56 28.00
C VAL A 157 -40.74 19.07 26.79
N TRP A 158 -41.34 19.04 25.60
CA TRP A 158 -40.67 18.64 24.36
C TRP A 158 -39.57 19.62 23.93
N THR A 159 -39.75 20.91 24.23
CA THR A 159 -38.72 21.95 24.04
C THR A 159 -37.51 21.70 24.95
N TYR A 160 -37.72 21.44 26.24
CA TYR A 160 -36.64 21.11 27.18
C TYR A 160 -35.94 19.78 26.84
N VAL A 161 -36.69 18.76 26.41
CA VAL A 161 -36.13 17.49 25.91
C VAL A 161 -35.24 17.72 24.69
N SER A 162 -35.69 18.55 23.74
CA SER A 162 -34.94 18.88 22.53
C SER A 162 -33.64 19.63 22.84
N ILE A 163 -33.67 20.58 23.79
CA ILE A 163 -32.47 21.26 24.29
C ILE A 163 -31.52 20.27 24.98
N ALA A 164 -32.05 19.39 25.85
CA ALA A 164 -31.25 18.38 26.54
C ALA A 164 -30.55 17.41 25.57
N LEU A 165 -31.21 17.00 24.48
CA LEU A 165 -30.61 16.19 23.42
C LEU A 165 -29.46 16.90 22.69
N VAL A 166 -29.58 18.22 22.43
CA VAL A 166 -28.50 19.02 21.83
C VAL A 166 -27.32 19.19 22.80
N VAL A 167 -27.59 19.45 24.08
CA VAL A 167 -26.55 19.51 25.14
C VAL A 167 -25.86 18.16 25.29
N LEU A 168 -26.59 17.04 25.26
CA LEU A 168 -26.03 15.69 25.33
C LEU A 168 -25.18 15.35 24.10
N MET A 169 -25.61 15.74 22.89
CA MET A 169 -24.80 15.63 21.67
C MET A 169 -23.50 16.44 21.79
N LEU A 170 -23.55 17.66 22.34
CA LEU A 170 -22.35 18.46 22.59
C LEU A 170 -21.43 17.78 23.62
N ALA A 171 -21.97 17.30 24.73
CA ALA A 171 -21.22 16.62 25.79
C ALA A 171 -20.49 15.36 25.26
N VAL A 172 -21.16 14.54 24.45
CA VAL A 172 -20.55 13.38 23.77
C VAL A 172 -19.42 13.80 22.81
N LEU A 173 -19.62 14.86 22.01
CA LEU A 173 -18.62 15.36 21.07
C LEU A 173 -17.41 16.02 21.77
N VAL A 174 -17.62 16.69 22.90
CA VAL A 174 -16.56 17.25 23.75
C VAL A 174 -15.79 16.12 24.44
N THR A 175 -16.50 15.12 24.98
CA THR A 175 -15.89 13.97 25.67
C THR A 175 -15.01 13.16 24.73
N ASP A 176 -15.46 12.86 23.50
CA ASP A 176 -14.61 12.28 22.45
C ASP A 176 -13.33 13.08 22.22
N ARG A 177 -13.46 14.40 22.06
CA ARG A 177 -12.34 15.28 21.77
C ARG A 177 -11.35 15.38 22.93
N LEU A 178 -11.82 15.28 24.17
CA LEU A 178 -10.97 15.23 25.36
C LEU A 178 -10.31 13.86 25.54
N VAL A 179 -11.05 12.75 25.38
CA VAL A 179 -10.53 11.37 25.53
C VAL A 179 -9.54 10.99 24.43
N VAL A 180 -9.78 11.38 23.17
CA VAL A 180 -8.80 11.17 22.09
C VAL A 180 -7.55 12.02 22.34
N ARG A 181 -7.70 13.23 22.90
CA ARG A 181 -6.58 14.11 23.21
C ARG A 181 -5.76 13.64 24.43
N SER A 182 -6.38 13.21 25.52
CA SER A 182 -5.67 12.67 26.69
C SER A 182 -4.87 11.44 26.29
N LEU A 183 -5.49 10.46 25.61
CA LEU A 183 -4.79 9.30 25.07
C LEU A 183 -3.62 9.69 24.15
N LEU A 184 -3.81 10.64 23.22
CA LEU A 184 -2.72 11.10 22.37
C LEU A 184 -1.58 11.74 23.16
N VAL A 185 -1.86 12.59 24.17
CA VAL A 185 -0.83 13.28 24.95
C VAL A 185 -0.15 12.35 25.98
N GLU A 186 -0.88 11.43 26.58
CA GLU A 186 -0.43 10.59 27.70
C GLU A 186 0.22 9.27 27.28
N ARG A 187 -0.31 8.62 26.21
CA ARG A 187 0.19 7.35 25.67
C ARG A 187 1.11 7.52 24.45
N PHE A 188 1.02 8.65 23.74
CA PHE A 188 1.72 8.82 22.45
C PHE A 188 2.49 10.14 22.27
N GLY A 189 2.32 11.14 23.13
CA GLY A 189 3.01 12.43 23.03
C GLY A 189 4.43 12.40 23.63
N TYR A 190 5.14 13.52 23.58
CA TYR A 190 6.58 13.61 23.89
C TYR A 190 6.95 13.02 25.26
N ARG A 191 6.11 13.24 26.29
CA ARG A 191 6.31 12.71 27.65
C ARG A 191 6.13 11.19 27.76
N ALA A 192 5.54 10.53 26.76
CA ALA A 192 5.38 9.08 26.70
C ALA A 192 6.63 8.35 26.18
N ARG A 193 7.52 9.01 25.40
CA ARG A 193 8.77 8.42 24.86
C ARG A 193 9.58 7.67 25.92
N ASN A 194 9.67 8.25 27.13
CA ASN A 194 10.45 7.74 28.25
C ASN A 194 9.65 6.82 29.20
N ARG A 195 8.39 6.49 28.90
CA ARG A 195 7.54 5.60 29.72
C ARG A 195 7.55 4.18 29.16
N PRO A 196 7.38 3.13 30.00
CA PRO A 196 7.14 1.78 29.50
C PRO A 196 5.79 1.74 28.74
N PRO A 197 5.75 1.27 27.48
CA PRO A 197 4.53 1.33 26.67
C PRO A 197 3.50 0.30 27.12
N ALA A 198 2.41 0.78 27.73
CA ALA A 198 1.28 -0.02 28.19
C ALA A 198 0.77 -1.00 27.12
N ASP A 199 0.47 -2.25 27.51
CA ASP A 199 -0.01 -3.28 26.59
C ASP A 199 -1.42 -2.90 26.06
N PRO A 200 -1.58 -2.59 24.76
CA PRO A 200 -2.89 -2.23 24.22
C PRO A 200 -3.86 -3.42 24.21
N PHE A 201 -3.37 -4.68 24.24
CA PHE A 201 -4.20 -5.88 24.41
C PHE A 201 -4.82 -6.01 25.81
N THR A 202 -4.39 -5.17 26.78
CA THR A 202 -5.05 -5.02 28.08
C THR A 202 -5.89 -3.74 28.13
N THR A 203 -5.33 -2.63 27.64
CA THR A 203 -5.93 -1.29 27.72
C THR A 203 -7.19 -1.16 26.86
N GLU A 204 -7.14 -1.64 25.61
CA GLU A 204 -8.21 -1.40 24.62
C GLU A 204 -9.23 -2.56 24.53
N ARG A 205 -9.20 -3.51 25.48
CA ARG A 205 -10.10 -4.69 25.56
C ARG A 205 -11.60 -4.41 25.30
N PRO A 206 -12.26 -3.42 25.93
CA PRO A 206 -13.68 -3.17 25.67
C PRO A 206 -13.96 -2.75 24.22
N LEU A 207 -12.98 -2.16 23.52
CA LEU A 207 -13.12 -1.70 22.14
C LEU A 207 -12.82 -2.81 21.12
N LEU A 208 -11.96 -3.76 21.49
CA LEU A 208 -11.78 -5.01 20.74
C LEU A 208 -13.08 -5.84 20.69
N GLY A 209 -13.84 -5.87 21.79
CA GLY A 209 -15.14 -6.57 21.87
C GLY A 209 -16.23 -6.02 20.93
N LEU A 210 -16.13 -4.76 20.51
CA LEU A 210 -17.05 -4.12 19.57
C LEU A 210 -16.73 -4.43 18.09
N CYS A 211 -15.67 -5.21 17.83
CA CYS A 211 -15.16 -5.47 16.50
C CYS A 211 -15.39 -6.94 16.07
N PRO A 212 -15.48 -7.22 14.75
CA PRO A 212 -15.74 -8.58 14.28
C PRO A 212 -14.70 -9.59 14.79
N PRO A 213 -15.11 -10.76 15.33
CA PRO A 213 -14.20 -11.68 16.02
C PRO A 213 -13.06 -12.21 15.12
N ARG A 214 -13.26 -12.22 13.79
CA ARG A 214 -12.21 -12.53 12.81
C ARG A 214 -10.98 -11.62 12.90
N PHE A 215 -11.17 -10.32 13.21
CA PHE A 215 -10.05 -9.37 13.35
C PHE A 215 -9.22 -9.70 14.59
N VAL A 216 -9.91 -10.04 15.70
CA VAL A 216 -9.26 -10.46 16.95
C VAL A 216 -8.51 -11.79 16.74
N ARG A 217 -9.09 -12.77 16.02
CA ARG A 217 -8.41 -14.03 15.68
C ARG A 217 -7.10 -13.83 14.89
N GLN A 218 -7.11 -13.00 13.82
CA GLN A 218 -5.87 -12.71 13.07
C GLN A 218 -4.85 -11.93 13.90
N LEU A 219 -5.31 -11.02 14.77
CA LEU A 219 -4.44 -10.26 15.66
C LEU A 219 -3.70 -11.15 16.68
N HIS A 220 -4.38 -12.15 17.25
CA HIS A 220 -3.74 -13.16 18.09
C HIS A 220 -2.70 -13.97 17.31
N ARG A 221 -3.08 -14.54 16.17
CA ARG A 221 -2.15 -15.26 15.28
C ARG A 221 -0.87 -14.45 14.98
N TYR A 222 -0.99 -13.15 14.76
CA TYR A 222 0.17 -12.30 14.47
C TYR A 222 1.08 -12.03 15.67
N ARG A 223 0.51 -11.88 16.88
CA ARG A 223 1.22 -11.77 18.17
C ARG A 223 1.93 -13.07 18.52
N ASP A 224 1.22 -14.20 18.38
CA ASP A 224 1.72 -15.50 18.83
C ASP A 224 2.82 -16.04 17.89
N ALA A 225 2.78 -15.66 16.60
CA ALA A 225 3.80 -15.99 15.60
C ALA A 225 4.97 -14.98 15.52
N GLU A 226 5.12 -14.06 16.47
CA GLU A 226 6.22 -13.07 16.52
C GLU A 226 7.55 -13.66 17.04
N GLN A 227 7.53 -14.94 17.43
CA GLN A 227 8.74 -15.70 17.78
C GLN A 227 9.53 -16.06 16.51
N SER A 228 10.63 -15.34 16.25
CA SER A 228 11.59 -15.71 15.21
C SER A 228 12.27 -17.03 15.60
N PRO A 229 12.22 -18.09 14.76
CA PRO A 229 13.02 -19.28 14.99
C PRO A 229 14.52 -18.93 14.92
N GLN A 230 15.34 -19.71 15.62
CA GLN A 230 16.79 -19.66 15.43
C GLN A 230 17.15 -20.17 14.03
N ASP A 231 18.15 -19.55 13.41
CA ASP A 231 18.72 -19.89 12.09
C ASP A 231 17.76 -19.97 10.90
N ALA A 232 16.54 -19.42 11.02
CA ALA A 232 15.55 -19.35 9.96
C ALA A 232 15.51 -17.97 9.28
N VAL A 233 15.39 -17.95 7.95
CA VAL A 233 15.52 -16.73 7.14
C VAL A 233 14.14 -16.17 6.80
N PRO A 234 13.90 -14.85 6.98
CA PRO A 234 12.58 -14.26 6.73
C PRO A 234 12.15 -14.36 5.27
N LEU A 235 10.90 -14.80 5.07
CA LEU A 235 10.23 -14.84 3.77
C LEU A 235 9.29 -13.63 3.63
N PHE A 236 9.45 -12.90 2.54
CA PHE A 236 8.63 -11.77 2.15
C PHE A 236 7.83 -12.13 0.90
N VAL A 237 6.58 -12.53 1.08
CA VAL A 237 5.66 -12.68 -0.05
C VAL A 237 5.02 -11.32 -0.37
N HIS A 238 5.31 -10.80 -1.56
CA HIS A 238 4.80 -9.52 -2.06
C HIS A 238 3.69 -9.73 -3.09
N ARG A 239 2.94 -8.67 -3.40
CA ARG A 239 2.03 -8.63 -4.54
C ARG A 239 2.19 -7.34 -5.32
N GLY A 240 1.89 -7.37 -6.62
CA GLY A 240 2.21 -6.29 -7.53
C GLY A 240 3.73 -6.08 -7.72
N TYR A 241 4.09 -4.99 -8.39
CA TYR A 241 5.41 -4.80 -9.01
C TYR A 241 6.60 -4.72 -8.04
N ASN A 242 6.45 -4.16 -6.84
CA ASN A 242 7.57 -3.93 -5.92
C ASN A 242 7.79 -5.16 -5.01
N PRO A 243 8.96 -5.83 -5.05
CA PRO A 243 9.25 -6.97 -4.18
C PRO A 243 9.69 -6.56 -2.77
N PHE A 244 10.38 -5.43 -2.60
CA PHE A 244 11.06 -5.03 -1.37
C PHE A 244 10.11 -4.39 -0.35
N VAL A 245 9.06 -5.12 0.03
CA VAL A 245 8.06 -4.71 1.02
C VAL A 245 8.72 -4.45 2.38
N GLY A 246 8.78 -3.17 2.75
CA GLY A 246 9.49 -2.67 3.93
C GLY A 246 10.40 -1.48 3.59
N ALA A 247 10.95 -1.42 2.37
CA ALA A 247 11.96 -0.45 1.97
C ALA A 247 11.44 0.68 1.04
N ARG A 248 10.16 0.68 0.69
CA ARG A 248 9.38 1.76 0.06
C ARG A 248 9.90 2.33 -1.27
N LEU A 249 10.85 3.25 -1.23
CA LEU A 249 11.34 4.00 -2.40
C LEU A 249 12.59 3.32 -2.95
N HIS A 250 12.64 3.10 -4.25
CA HIS A 250 13.86 2.64 -4.92
C HIS A 250 14.74 3.86 -5.22
N ARG A 251 16.05 3.70 -5.01
CA ARG A 251 17.09 4.57 -5.56
C ARG A 251 17.55 3.98 -6.90
N GLU A 252 18.63 4.51 -7.48
CA GLU A 252 19.15 3.99 -8.75
C GLU A 252 19.77 2.59 -8.54
N SER A 253 19.02 1.56 -8.94
CA SER A 253 19.53 0.19 -8.99
C SER A 253 20.35 -0.05 -10.25
N TRP A 254 21.28 -1.00 -10.15
CA TRP A 254 22.07 -1.46 -11.29
C TRP A 254 22.17 -2.97 -11.28
N SER A 255 22.33 -3.54 -12.47
CA SER A 255 22.67 -4.95 -12.66
C SER A 255 23.70 -5.11 -13.77
N MET A 256 24.46 -6.19 -13.70
CA MET A 256 25.49 -6.54 -14.68
C MET A 256 25.61 -8.05 -14.81
N ALA A 257 25.76 -8.53 -16.05
CA ALA A 257 26.17 -9.89 -16.37
C ALA A 257 27.60 -9.84 -16.90
N LEU A 258 28.52 -10.50 -16.21
CA LEU A 258 29.95 -10.42 -16.43
C LEU A 258 30.45 -11.76 -16.98
N PRO A 259 31.19 -11.80 -18.11
CA PRO A 259 31.93 -13.00 -18.49
C PRO A 259 33.06 -13.26 -17.47
N LEU A 260 33.28 -14.52 -17.14
CA LEU A 260 34.28 -14.96 -16.15
C LEU A 260 35.60 -15.37 -16.82
N ASP A 261 36.40 -14.38 -17.20
CA ASP A 261 37.75 -14.59 -17.73
C ASP A 261 38.68 -15.17 -16.64
N ARG A 262 39.19 -16.39 -16.82
CA ARG A 262 40.19 -16.98 -15.91
C ARG A 262 41.55 -16.31 -16.07
N LEU A 263 42.31 -16.25 -14.97
CA LEU A 263 43.70 -15.82 -15.00
C LEU A 263 44.60 -16.87 -15.68
N PRO A 264 45.77 -16.49 -16.24
CA PRO A 264 46.72 -17.43 -16.84
C PRO A 264 47.52 -18.28 -15.83
N GLU A 265 47.32 -18.05 -14.54
CA GLU A 265 48.02 -18.69 -13.43
C GLU A 265 47.09 -19.73 -12.80
N ASP A 266 47.61 -20.91 -12.43
CA ASP A 266 46.83 -21.99 -11.79
C ASP A 266 46.76 -21.87 -10.25
N HIS A 267 47.63 -21.04 -9.65
CA HIS A 267 47.78 -20.89 -8.20
C HIS A 267 47.83 -19.41 -7.81
N LYS A 268 47.43 -19.10 -6.58
CA LYS A 268 47.59 -17.78 -5.97
C LYS A 268 49.09 -17.42 -5.81
N PRO A 269 49.46 -16.14 -5.66
CA PRO A 269 50.84 -15.71 -5.42
C PRO A 269 51.52 -16.32 -4.18
N ASP A 270 50.73 -16.87 -3.25
CA ASP A 270 51.17 -17.57 -2.03
C ASP A 270 51.32 -19.09 -2.24
N GLY A 271 51.32 -19.58 -3.49
CA GLY A 271 51.43 -20.99 -3.85
C GLY A 271 50.20 -21.86 -3.52
N THR A 272 49.17 -21.30 -2.89
CA THR A 272 47.90 -21.98 -2.59
C THR A 272 46.99 -22.04 -3.83
N PRO A 273 46.17 -23.09 -4.00
CA PRO A 273 45.21 -23.17 -5.11
C PRO A 273 44.14 -22.07 -5.00
N PHE A 274 43.53 -21.69 -6.12
CA PHE A 274 42.39 -20.78 -6.15
C PHE A 274 41.14 -21.39 -5.50
N ASP A 275 40.30 -20.55 -4.90
CA ASP A 275 39.03 -20.99 -4.32
C ASP A 275 38.00 -21.26 -5.43
N GLU A 276 37.10 -22.23 -5.26
CA GLU A 276 36.02 -22.44 -6.24
C GLU A 276 34.98 -21.30 -6.15
N LEU A 277 34.85 -20.50 -7.21
CA LEU A 277 33.85 -19.43 -7.27
C LEU A 277 32.45 -20.03 -7.26
N THR A 278 31.78 -19.97 -6.11
CA THR A 278 30.39 -20.39 -5.95
C THR A 278 29.55 -19.26 -5.39
N THR A 279 28.27 -19.21 -5.75
CA THR A 279 27.33 -18.19 -5.26
C THR A 279 27.29 -18.08 -3.72
N PRO A 280 27.31 -19.19 -2.93
CA PRO A 280 27.42 -19.10 -1.46
C PRO A 280 28.72 -18.43 -0.98
N LEU A 281 29.88 -18.79 -1.54
CA LEU A 281 31.18 -18.21 -1.17
C LEU A 281 31.22 -16.71 -1.44
N LEU A 282 30.65 -16.26 -2.56
CA LEU A 282 30.54 -14.85 -2.90
C LEU A 282 29.72 -14.08 -1.85
N TYR A 283 28.54 -14.59 -1.46
CA TYR A 283 27.73 -13.97 -0.41
C TYR A 283 28.46 -13.96 0.95
N GLU A 284 29.17 -15.03 1.31
CA GLU A 284 29.93 -15.12 2.57
C GLU A 284 31.07 -14.10 2.62
N ARG A 285 31.92 -14.05 1.59
CA ARG A 285 33.05 -13.12 1.50
C ARG A 285 32.57 -11.66 1.44
N VAL A 286 31.47 -11.36 0.74
CA VAL A 286 30.88 -10.01 0.72
C VAL A 286 30.25 -9.64 2.07
N ARG A 287 29.54 -10.56 2.73
CA ARG A 287 29.04 -10.39 4.11
C ARG A 287 30.20 -10.06 5.07
N ALA A 288 31.29 -10.82 5.03
CA ALA A 288 32.48 -10.58 5.85
C ALA A 288 33.13 -9.22 5.54
N ALA A 289 33.30 -8.89 4.25
CA ALA A 289 33.86 -7.61 3.84
C ALA A 289 33.02 -6.42 4.33
N MET A 290 31.69 -6.54 4.31
CA MET A 290 30.75 -5.51 4.77
C MET A 290 30.68 -5.42 6.31
N ALA A 291 30.86 -6.53 7.04
CA ALA A 291 30.85 -6.54 8.50
C ALA A 291 31.91 -5.59 9.10
N VAL A 292 33.07 -5.41 8.44
CA VAL A 292 34.11 -4.45 8.83
C VAL A 292 33.59 -3.00 8.93
N LEU A 293 32.49 -2.63 8.24
CA LEU A 293 31.87 -1.31 8.41
C LEU A 293 31.27 -1.12 9.82
N GLN A 294 30.90 -2.20 10.51
CA GLN A 294 30.39 -2.18 11.89
C GLN A 294 31.48 -1.82 12.91
N GLU A 295 32.75 -1.86 12.54
CA GLU A 295 33.88 -1.49 13.42
C GLU A 295 34.22 0.01 13.30
N SER A 296 33.94 0.61 12.14
CA SER A 296 34.35 1.96 11.75
C SER A 296 33.76 3.07 12.64
N GLU A 297 34.61 3.89 13.25
CA GLU A 297 34.18 5.01 14.10
C GLU A 297 34.00 6.33 13.35
N SER A 298 34.68 6.55 12.22
CA SER A 298 34.83 7.85 11.57
C SER A 298 33.91 8.09 10.37
N LEU A 299 33.38 7.04 9.75
CA LEU A 299 32.63 7.15 8.49
C LEU A 299 31.14 7.49 8.67
N SER A 300 30.62 7.62 9.89
CA SER A 300 29.21 7.94 10.14
C SER A 300 28.97 8.83 11.38
N PRO A 301 28.06 9.82 11.30
CA PRO A 301 27.54 10.50 12.49
C PRO A 301 26.99 9.49 13.50
N ASP A 302 27.15 9.78 14.79
CA ASP A 302 26.78 8.92 15.92
C ASP A 302 27.25 7.45 15.84
N ARG A 303 28.22 7.16 14.96
CA ARG A 303 28.72 5.80 14.67
C ARG A 303 27.62 4.85 14.17
N ARG A 304 26.58 5.35 13.47
CA ARG A 304 25.42 4.54 13.02
C ARG A 304 25.77 3.32 12.15
N LEU A 305 26.94 3.29 11.50
CA LEU A 305 27.41 2.08 10.80
C LEU A 305 27.66 0.89 11.74
N ARG A 306 27.85 1.10 13.05
CA ARG A 306 27.85 0.04 14.08
C ARG A 306 26.50 -0.68 14.18
N GLU A 307 25.42 0.00 13.82
CA GLU A 307 24.05 -0.54 13.80
C GLU A 307 23.69 -1.17 12.43
N LEU A 308 24.63 -1.22 11.47
CA LEU A 308 24.45 -1.86 10.15
C LEU A 308 24.01 -3.32 10.32
N SER A 309 22.77 -3.60 9.93
CA SER A 309 22.18 -4.93 9.94
C SER A 309 22.47 -5.65 8.63
N ILE A 310 23.33 -6.67 8.68
CA ILE A 310 23.57 -7.58 7.55
C ILE A 310 22.70 -8.82 7.74
N ARG A 311 21.70 -9.01 6.88
CA ARG A 311 20.68 -10.06 7.02
C ARG A 311 20.40 -10.76 5.70
N GLU A 312 19.94 -12.00 5.81
CA GLU A 312 19.45 -12.77 4.68
C GLU A 312 17.93 -12.56 4.56
N ALA A 313 17.40 -12.55 3.34
CA ALA A 313 15.97 -12.48 3.07
C ALA A 313 15.63 -13.22 1.78
N VAL A 314 14.43 -13.81 1.72
CA VAL A 314 13.88 -14.37 0.48
C VAL A 314 12.61 -13.60 0.11
N PHE A 315 12.54 -13.14 -1.13
CA PHE A 315 11.39 -12.43 -1.69
C PHE A 315 10.71 -13.29 -2.73
N ALA A 316 9.38 -13.41 -2.66
CA ALA A 316 8.59 -14.24 -3.58
C ALA A 316 7.31 -13.53 -4.03
N SER A 317 6.97 -13.66 -5.31
CA SER A 317 5.74 -13.10 -5.89
C SER A 317 4.54 -13.96 -5.51
N SER A 318 3.46 -13.36 -5.02
CA SER A 318 2.25 -14.10 -4.65
C SER A 318 1.44 -14.61 -5.84
N ALA A 319 1.66 -14.07 -7.05
CA ALA A 319 1.13 -14.64 -8.29
C ALA A 319 1.83 -15.96 -8.58
N GLU A 320 3.13 -15.87 -8.86
CA GLU A 320 3.97 -17.02 -9.21
C GLU A 320 3.92 -18.14 -8.15
N LEU A 321 3.94 -17.82 -6.85
CA LEU A 321 3.83 -18.80 -5.76
C LEU A 321 2.53 -19.60 -5.80
N ILE A 322 1.43 -19.02 -6.30
CA ILE A 322 0.14 -19.71 -6.46
C ILE A 322 0.12 -20.53 -7.75
N ASP A 323 0.68 -20.02 -8.84
CA ASP A 323 0.81 -20.78 -10.09
C ASP A 323 1.73 -22.01 -9.93
N HIS A 324 2.72 -21.92 -9.03
CA HIS A 324 3.66 -22.99 -8.68
C HIS A 324 3.20 -23.85 -7.47
N VAL A 325 2.00 -23.64 -6.90
CA VAL A 325 1.54 -24.31 -5.65
C VAL A 325 1.40 -25.83 -5.74
N HIS A 326 1.43 -26.38 -6.96
CA HIS A 326 1.39 -27.83 -7.21
C HIS A 326 2.78 -28.50 -7.18
N GLN A 327 3.87 -27.71 -7.12
CA GLN A 327 5.24 -28.21 -7.08
C GLN A 327 5.65 -28.58 -5.63
N PRO A 328 6.36 -29.69 -5.40
CA PRO A 328 6.71 -30.14 -4.04
C PRO A 328 7.57 -29.12 -3.27
N GLU A 329 8.34 -28.30 -3.96
CA GLU A 329 9.16 -27.22 -3.39
C GLU A 329 8.32 -26.09 -2.77
N SER A 330 7.12 -25.82 -3.33
CA SER A 330 6.26 -24.72 -2.88
C SER A 330 5.67 -24.94 -1.48
N VAL A 331 5.57 -26.20 -1.03
CA VAL A 331 4.99 -26.62 0.25
C VAL A 331 5.70 -25.99 1.45
N VAL A 332 7.00 -25.68 1.31
CA VAL A 332 7.82 -25.00 2.34
C VAL A 332 7.45 -23.52 2.49
N TYR A 333 6.87 -22.92 1.45
CA TYR A 333 6.47 -21.51 1.39
C TYR A 333 4.99 -21.35 1.72
N LEU A 334 4.14 -22.29 1.28
CA LEU A 334 2.70 -22.28 1.50
C LEU A 334 2.17 -23.70 1.73
N ARG A 335 1.91 -24.07 3.00
CA ARG A 335 1.42 -25.42 3.36
C ARG A 335 -0.02 -25.73 2.92
N GLY A 336 -0.76 -24.75 2.41
CA GLY A 336 -2.17 -24.88 2.04
C GLY A 336 -2.85 -23.55 1.76
N LEU A 337 -3.80 -23.55 0.83
CA LEU A 337 -4.54 -22.37 0.38
C LEU A 337 -5.48 -21.78 1.47
N ASP A 338 -5.75 -22.51 2.56
CA ASP A 338 -6.47 -22.01 3.73
C ASP A 338 -5.62 -21.06 4.62
N ARG A 339 -4.32 -20.91 4.32
CA ARG A 339 -3.33 -20.28 5.21
C ARG A 339 -2.60 -19.14 4.51
N ALA A 340 -1.97 -18.29 5.32
CA ALA A 340 -0.96 -17.38 4.77
C ALA A 340 0.33 -18.15 4.52
N PRO A 341 1.20 -17.65 3.62
CA PRO A 341 2.55 -18.16 3.47
C PRO A 341 3.34 -18.14 4.78
N GLU A 342 4.38 -18.97 4.85
CA GLU A 342 5.28 -19.04 5.99
C GLU A 342 6.03 -17.73 6.22
N ARG A 343 6.34 -17.44 7.49
CA ARG A 343 7.09 -16.24 7.87
C ARG A 343 8.60 -16.41 7.67
N TYR A 344 9.10 -17.64 7.66
CA TYR A 344 10.52 -17.97 7.60
C TYR A 344 10.72 -19.27 6.81
N LEU A 345 11.82 -19.37 6.08
CA LEU A 345 12.27 -20.60 5.43
C LEU A 345 13.35 -21.30 6.26
N PRO A 346 13.39 -22.65 6.26
CA PRO A 346 14.44 -23.42 6.91
C PRO A 346 15.78 -23.24 6.17
N PRO A 347 16.93 -23.23 6.88
CA PRO A 347 18.22 -22.89 6.27
C PRO A 347 18.64 -23.81 5.12
N GLY A 348 18.20 -25.09 5.11
CA GLY A 348 18.44 -26.02 4.00
C GLY A 348 17.81 -25.59 2.67
N GLU A 349 16.60 -25.02 2.70
CA GLU A 349 15.90 -24.50 1.51
C GLU A 349 16.57 -23.20 1.02
N VAL A 350 17.02 -22.35 1.94
CA VAL A 350 17.76 -21.13 1.61
C VAL A 350 19.15 -21.46 1.04
N ALA A 351 19.78 -22.55 1.48
CA ALA A 351 21.02 -23.07 0.92
C ALA A 351 20.80 -23.67 -0.49
N ALA A 352 19.62 -24.24 -0.77
CA ALA A 352 19.24 -24.65 -2.12
C ALA A 352 19.04 -23.42 -3.04
N LEU A 353 18.23 -22.44 -2.64
CA LEU A 353 18.01 -21.18 -3.37
C LEU A 353 19.32 -20.43 -3.68
N ARG A 354 20.31 -20.47 -2.78
CA ARG A 354 21.62 -19.85 -3.00
C ARG A 354 22.48 -20.55 -4.05
N ARG A 355 22.29 -21.85 -4.29
CA ARG A 355 22.97 -22.59 -5.37
C ARG A 355 22.20 -22.50 -6.68
N GLN A 356 20.87 -22.57 -6.60
CA GLN A 356 19.96 -22.55 -7.75
C GLN A 356 18.81 -21.57 -7.48
N PRO A 357 18.91 -20.31 -7.93
CA PRO A 357 17.83 -19.34 -7.83
C PRO A 357 16.57 -19.84 -8.55
N ARG A 358 15.38 -19.45 -8.06
CA ARG A 358 14.10 -19.66 -8.75
C ARG A 358 13.56 -18.34 -9.26
N GLU A 359 12.86 -18.37 -10.39
CA GLU A 359 12.25 -17.18 -10.99
C GLU A 359 11.23 -16.54 -10.02
N TRP A 360 10.44 -17.37 -9.34
CA TRP A 360 9.38 -16.99 -8.42
C TRP A 360 9.81 -16.70 -6.98
N ALA A 361 11.02 -17.10 -6.58
CA ALA A 361 11.58 -16.89 -5.24
C ALA A 361 13.08 -16.59 -5.29
N ARG A 362 13.45 -15.36 -4.93
CA ARG A 362 14.83 -14.84 -5.01
C ARG A 362 15.41 -14.60 -3.62
N TYR A 363 16.62 -15.13 -3.40
CA TYR A 363 17.45 -14.82 -2.23
C TYR A 363 18.17 -13.49 -2.42
N TYR A 364 18.14 -12.63 -1.40
CA TYR A 364 18.89 -11.37 -1.34
C TYR A 364 19.68 -11.29 -0.02
N LEU A 365 20.92 -10.79 -0.11
CA LEU A 365 21.70 -10.33 1.03
C LEU A 365 21.40 -8.84 1.27
N CYS A 366 20.82 -8.52 2.41
CA CYS A 366 20.32 -7.20 2.77
C CYS A 366 21.28 -6.47 3.73
N PHE A 367 21.57 -5.22 3.41
CA PHE A 367 22.39 -4.29 4.18
C PHE A 367 21.54 -3.11 4.65
N GLN A 368 21.11 -3.12 5.90
CA GLN A 368 20.17 -2.14 6.46
C GLN A 368 20.89 -1.19 7.43
N VAL A 369 20.87 0.12 7.16
CA VAL A 369 21.33 1.18 8.07
C VAL A 369 20.11 1.90 8.66
N GLU A 370 19.95 1.83 9.97
CA GLU A 370 18.95 2.58 10.73
C GLU A 370 19.57 3.90 11.21
N THR A 371 18.91 5.03 10.96
CA THR A 371 19.41 6.37 11.34
C THR A 371 18.26 7.30 11.77
N TRP A 372 18.58 8.47 12.34
CA TRP A 372 17.60 9.42 12.91
C TRP A 372 16.62 8.73 13.86
N ASP A 373 17.14 8.00 14.87
CA ASP A 373 16.37 7.18 15.82
C ASP A 373 15.36 6.23 15.14
N ARG A 374 15.81 5.58 14.04
CA ARG A 374 15.03 4.67 13.17
C ARG A 374 13.87 5.33 12.42
N ASP A 375 13.73 6.65 12.46
CA ASP A 375 12.75 7.34 11.63
C ASP A 375 13.16 7.26 10.14
N LEU A 376 14.46 7.21 9.84
CA LEU A 376 14.98 7.00 8.48
C LEU A 376 15.73 5.67 8.40
N VAL A 377 15.39 4.83 7.42
CA VAL A 377 16.08 3.56 7.18
C VAL A 377 16.48 3.45 5.72
N MET A 378 17.76 3.16 5.48
CA MET A 378 18.26 2.76 4.16
C MET A 378 18.48 1.25 4.15
N SER A 379 18.04 0.59 3.09
CA SER A 379 18.25 -0.86 2.85
C SER A 379 18.81 -1.06 1.46
N SER A 380 19.97 -1.70 1.34
CA SER A 380 20.52 -2.11 0.04
C SER A 380 20.45 -3.63 -0.11
N TYR A 381 19.93 -4.09 -1.24
CA TYR A 381 19.72 -5.50 -1.54
C TYR A 381 20.70 -5.95 -2.61
N LEU A 382 21.55 -6.92 -2.28
CA LEU A 382 22.43 -7.61 -3.22
C LEU A 382 21.81 -8.96 -3.60
N HIS A 383 21.60 -9.17 -4.89
CA HIS A 383 21.40 -10.49 -5.48
C HIS A 383 22.56 -10.79 -6.44
N ALA A 384 22.93 -12.06 -6.48
CA ALA A 384 24.03 -12.58 -7.27
C ALA A 384 23.75 -14.03 -7.66
N ALA A 385 24.19 -14.42 -8.85
CA ALA A 385 24.19 -15.79 -9.34
C ALA A 385 25.49 -16.05 -10.12
N VAL A 386 26.22 -17.10 -9.75
CA VAL A 386 27.39 -17.60 -10.47
C VAL A 386 26.97 -18.79 -11.33
N ASP A 387 27.32 -18.74 -12.61
CA ASP A 387 27.37 -19.86 -13.55
C ASP A 387 28.84 -20.18 -13.90
N ALA A 388 29.09 -21.33 -14.53
CA ALA A 388 30.41 -21.77 -14.97
C ALA A 388 31.15 -20.77 -15.90
N SER A 389 30.43 -19.86 -16.57
CA SER A 389 30.99 -18.89 -17.52
C SER A 389 30.63 -17.43 -17.24
N THR A 390 29.63 -17.17 -16.38
CA THR A 390 29.13 -15.82 -16.12
C THR A 390 28.79 -15.55 -14.66
N LEU A 391 28.99 -14.31 -14.22
CA LEU A 391 28.53 -13.80 -12.93
C LEU A 391 27.46 -12.73 -13.17
N TYR A 392 26.24 -13.00 -12.70
CA TYR A 392 25.19 -11.98 -12.60
C TYR A 392 25.24 -11.30 -11.23
N LEU A 393 25.14 -9.97 -11.22
CA LEU A 393 25.03 -9.12 -10.03
C LEU A 393 23.87 -8.14 -10.20
N GLU A 394 23.12 -7.94 -9.12
CA GLU A 394 22.02 -7.00 -9.01
C GLU A 394 22.11 -6.28 -7.66
N TRP A 395 22.17 -4.95 -7.67
CA TRP A 395 22.20 -4.11 -6.48
C TRP A 395 21.05 -3.12 -6.53
N THR A 396 20.13 -3.24 -5.58
CA THR A 396 18.98 -2.34 -5.44
C THR A 396 19.05 -1.61 -4.10
N PRO A 397 19.47 -0.32 -4.09
CA PRO A 397 19.36 0.54 -2.92
C PRO A 397 17.92 1.06 -2.79
N CYS A 398 17.41 1.07 -1.56
CA CYS A 398 16.06 1.49 -1.21
C CYS A 398 16.05 2.34 0.07
N VAL A 399 15.05 3.21 0.20
CA VAL A 399 14.90 4.16 1.33
C VAL A 399 13.46 4.16 1.84
N LEU A 400 13.32 3.88 3.14
CA LEU A 400 12.10 4.05 3.91
C LEU A 400 12.13 5.42 4.61
N PRO A 401 11.32 6.42 4.17
CA PRO A 401 11.37 7.76 4.72
C PRO A 401 10.79 7.86 6.14
N PRO A 402 11.02 9.00 6.81
CA PRO A 402 10.43 9.34 8.10
C PRO A 402 8.92 9.23 8.15
N VAL A 403 8.36 8.99 9.34
CA VAL A 403 6.90 8.99 9.54
C VAL A 403 6.33 10.38 9.21
N ARG A 404 5.20 10.45 8.47
CA ARG A 404 4.59 11.73 8.05
C ARG A 404 4.42 12.70 9.22
N ASP A 405 4.75 13.97 9.01
CA ASP A 405 4.72 15.02 10.05
C ASP A 405 3.38 15.19 10.75
N ARG A 406 2.27 14.96 10.02
CA ARG A 406 0.92 14.97 10.59
C ARG A 406 0.69 13.92 11.70
N TYR A 407 1.56 12.91 11.82
CA TYR A 407 1.57 11.95 12.91
C TYR A 407 2.61 12.32 13.98
N ARG A 408 3.80 12.79 13.57
CA ARG A 408 4.82 13.36 14.49
C ARG A 408 4.30 14.59 15.26
N ALA A 409 3.29 15.28 14.73
CA ALA A 409 2.57 16.38 15.35
C ALA A 409 1.93 16.03 16.72
N VAL A 410 1.80 14.75 17.08
CA VAL A 410 1.39 14.31 18.42
C VAL A 410 2.27 14.90 19.53
N ASP A 411 3.56 15.13 19.26
CA ASP A 411 4.52 15.71 20.20
C ASP A 411 4.42 17.23 20.34
N LYS A 412 3.67 17.86 19.45
CA LYS A 412 3.43 19.32 19.42
C LYS A 412 2.00 19.69 19.83
N LEU A 413 1.24 18.75 20.40
CA LEU A 413 -0.15 18.98 20.86
C LEU A 413 -0.20 19.94 22.07
N PRO A 414 -0.93 21.07 21.98
CA PRO A 414 -0.95 22.07 23.06
C PRO A 414 -1.73 21.62 24.29
N ALA A 415 -1.32 22.13 25.46
CA ALA A 415 -1.87 21.78 26.77
C ALA A 415 -3.29 22.34 27.06
N GLY A 416 -3.78 23.32 26.29
CA GLY A 416 -5.11 23.93 26.49
C GLY A 416 -6.30 23.09 26.01
N VAL A 417 -7.44 23.21 26.71
CA VAL A 417 -8.72 22.54 26.37
C VAL A 417 -9.62 23.32 25.41
N ALA A 418 -9.35 24.61 25.14
CA ALA A 418 -10.20 25.42 24.27
C ALA A 418 -10.29 24.88 22.83
N ALA A 419 -9.17 24.43 22.26
CA ALA A 419 -9.12 23.88 20.90
C ALA A 419 -10.00 22.62 20.69
N PRO A 420 -9.93 21.56 21.52
CA PRO A 420 -10.83 20.41 21.37
C PRO A 420 -12.31 20.77 21.59
N ILE A 421 -12.64 21.72 22.48
CA ILE A 421 -14.01 22.18 22.72
C ILE A 421 -14.57 22.93 21.49
N GLY A 422 -13.83 23.91 20.94
CA GLY A 422 -14.22 24.59 19.70
C GLY A 422 -14.34 23.62 18.52
N GLN A 423 -13.48 22.62 18.45
CA GLN A 423 -13.56 21.53 17.47
C GLN A 423 -14.69 20.51 17.71
N ALA A 424 -15.31 20.49 18.89
CA ALA A 424 -16.54 19.75 19.17
C ALA A 424 -17.78 20.57 18.79
N LEU A 425 -17.80 21.87 19.14
CA LEU A 425 -18.85 22.80 18.73
C LEU A 425 -18.97 22.88 17.19
N LEU A 426 -17.85 23.01 16.47
CA LEU A 426 -17.83 22.97 14.99
C LEU A 426 -18.24 21.60 14.39
N ARG A 427 -18.24 20.52 15.17
CA ARG A 427 -18.78 19.20 14.78
C ARG A 427 -20.27 19.06 15.09
N LEU A 428 -20.80 19.80 16.08
CA LEU A 428 -22.23 19.92 16.38
C LEU A 428 -22.91 20.82 15.35
N LEU A 429 -22.36 21.99 15.07
CA LEU A 429 -22.90 22.92 14.06
C LEU A 429 -22.95 22.31 12.66
N ARG A 430 -22.06 21.36 12.34
CA ARG A 430 -22.08 20.58 11.07
C ARG A 430 -22.76 19.20 11.20
N LEU A 431 -23.45 18.92 12.30
CA LEU A 431 -24.01 17.59 12.57
C LEU A 431 -25.11 17.19 11.57
N PRO A 432 -26.13 18.01 11.25
CA PRO A 432 -27.21 17.64 10.31
C PRO A 432 -26.66 17.16 8.95
N VAL A 433 -25.72 17.91 8.36
CA VAL A 433 -25.10 17.58 7.06
C VAL A 433 -24.17 16.37 7.13
N THR A 434 -23.62 16.05 8.31
CA THR A 434 -22.74 14.88 8.48
C THR A 434 -23.46 13.61 8.97
N ILE A 435 -24.74 13.70 9.36
CA ILE A 435 -25.41 12.62 10.10
C ILE A 435 -25.59 11.35 9.27
N TRP A 436 -25.92 11.47 7.99
CA TRP A 436 -26.01 10.33 7.07
C TRP A 436 -24.66 9.61 6.91
N GLY A 437 -23.57 10.39 6.82
CA GLY A 437 -22.20 9.84 6.77
C GLY A 437 -21.82 9.10 8.05
N ARG A 438 -22.24 9.62 9.21
CA ARG A 438 -22.01 9.00 10.53
C ARG A 438 -22.81 7.71 10.71
N ALA A 439 -24.12 7.75 10.50
CA ALA A 439 -24.98 6.57 10.56
C ALA A 439 -24.48 5.46 9.60
N ARG A 440 -24.14 5.83 8.35
CA ARG A 440 -23.54 4.93 7.38
C ARG A 440 -22.19 4.38 7.86
N HIS A 441 -21.32 5.18 8.47
CA HIS A 441 -20.04 4.71 9.01
C HIS A 441 -20.23 3.69 10.16
N THR A 442 -21.20 3.93 11.05
CA THR A 442 -21.55 3.03 12.16
C THR A 442 -22.03 1.67 11.66
N VAL A 443 -22.90 1.64 10.64
CA VAL A 443 -23.39 0.38 10.04
C VAL A 443 -22.35 -0.24 9.10
N GLN A 444 -21.43 0.54 8.51
CA GLN A 444 -20.41 0.02 7.60
C GLN A 444 -19.38 -0.89 8.27
N TRP A 445 -19.28 -2.10 7.74
CA TRP A 445 -18.23 -3.06 8.04
C TRP A 445 -17.15 -3.03 6.96
N ILE A 446 -15.88 -3.16 7.36
CA ILE A 446 -14.82 -3.47 6.40
C ILE A 446 -15.04 -4.93 5.99
N ARG A 447 -15.64 -5.11 4.82
CA ARG A 447 -15.78 -6.40 4.15
C ARG A 447 -14.40 -6.86 3.63
N PRO A 448 -14.13 -8.16 3.56
CA PRO A 448 -12.98 -8.66 2.79
C PRO A 448 -13.10 -8.22 1.32
N PRO A 449 -12.01 -8.34 0.53
CA PRO A 449 -12.15 -8.35 -0.92
C PRO A 449 -13.20 -9.39 -1.33
N ARG A 450 -13.88 -9.17 -2.46
CA ARG A 450 -14.67 -10.25 -3.06
C ARG A 450 -13.70 -11.29 -3.60
N GLN A 451 -13.91 -12.54 -3.22
CA GLN A 451 -13.31 -13.71 -3.84
C GLN A 451 -14.43 -14.35 -4.66
N ASP A 452 -14.26 -14.37 -5.98
CA ASP A 452 -15.22 -15.00 -6.88
C ASP A 452 -15.08 -16.52 -6.72
N HIS A 453 -16.20 -17.23 -6.62
CA HIS A 453 -16.18 -18.62 -6.14
C HIS A 453 -15.48 -19.54 -7.16
N GLY A 454 -14.50 -20.32 -6.68
CA GLY A 454 -13.65 -21.18 -7.51
C GLY A 454 -12.38 -20.50 -8.05
N LEU A 455 -12.26 -19.17 -7.96
CA LEU A 455 -11.06 -18.44 -8.38
C LEU A 455 -10.15 -18.15 -7.19
N ILE A 456 -8.97 -18.77 -7.17
CA ILE A 456 -7.90 -18.40 -6.24
C ILE A 456 -7.43 -17.01 -6.63
N ASN A 457 -7.53 -16.05 -5.71
CA ASN A 457 -6.96 -14.71 -5.92
C ASN A 457 -5.52 -14.69 -5.39
N PRO A 458 -4.47 -14.63 -6.23
CA PRO A 458 -3.08 -14.63 -5.76
C PRO A 458 -2.75 -13.35 -4.96
N ASP A 459 -3.49 -12.28 -5.24
CA ASP A 459 -3.48 -10.99 -4.54
C ASP A 459 -4.02 -11.09 -3.09
N ALA A 460 -4.39 -12.28 -2.61
CA ALA A 460 -4.70 -12.59 -1.21
C ALA A 460 -3.45 -12.98 -0.38
N TYR A 461 -2.42 -13.54 -1.01
CA TYR A 461 -1.27 -14.16 -0.32
C TYR A 461 -0.03 -13.25 -0.23
N GLY A 462 0.05 -12.18 -1.01
CA GLY A 462 1.18 -11.24 -1.00
C GLY A 462 0.86 -9.92 -0.29
N SER A 463 1.83 -9.33 0.40
CA SER A 463 1.67 -7.99 1.00
C SER A 463 1.98 -6.88 -0.02
N LEU A 464 1.25 -5.76 0.00
CA LEU A 464 1.62 -4.58 -0.81
C LEU A 464 2.65 -3.68 -0.12
N ARG A 465 2.45 -3.43 1.19
CA ARG A 465 3.23 -2.48 2.00
C ARG A 465 3.14 -2.86 3.48
N THR A 466 4.17 -2.58 4.26
CA THR A 466 4.14 -2.67 5.73
C THR A 466 3.34 -1.53 6.35
N LEU A 467 2.90 -1.71 7.59
CA LEU A 467 2.26 -0.65 8.38
C LEU A 467 3.15 0.60 8.55
N ARG A 468 4.48 0.42 8.56
CA ARG A 468 5.46 1.50 8.67
C ARG A 468 5.62 2.26 7.35
N GLU A 469 5.62 1.57 6.19
CA GLU A 469 5.59 2.20 4.86
C GLU A 469 4.29 2.97 4.60
N MET A 470 3.16 2.43 5.08
CA MET A 470 1.86 3.10 5.03
C MET A 470 1.85 4.38 5.87
N ALA A 471 2.64 4.44 6.95
CA ALA A 471 2.80 5.63 7.80
C ALA A 471 3.86 6.62 7.25
N ALA A 472 4.89 6.12 6.57
CA ALA A 472 6.03 6.88 6.05
C ALA A 472 5.62 8.00 5.08
N ALA A 473 6.35 9.12 5.20
CA ALA A 473 6.34 10.27 4.30
C ALA A 473 6.66 9.86 2.87
N ASP A 474 6.26 10.73 1.96
CA ASP A 474 6.31 10.43 0.54
C ASP A 474 7.72 10.65 -0.04
N ASP A 475 8.54 11.48 0.64
CA ASP A 475 9.99 11.67 0.49
C ASP A 475 10.63 12.02 1.86
N VAL A 476 11.94 12.25 1.94
CA VAL A 476 12.66 12.72 3.14
C VAL A 476 12.31 14.16 3.52
N GLY A 477 12.39 14.49 4.82
CA GLY A 477 11.90 15.77 5.35
C GLY A 477 12.95 16.85 5.62
N SER A 478 14.22 16.60 5.30
CA SER A 478 15.34 17.49 5.61
C SER A 478 16.52 17.24 4.67
N TYR A 479 17.24 18.31 4.30
CA TYR A 479 18.47 18.21 3.50
C TYR A 479 19.52 17.29 4.13
N PHE A 480 19.69 17.34 5.46
CA PHE A 480 20.62 16.44 6.15
C PHE A 480 20.23 14.97 6.03
N GLN A 481 18.91 14.66 5.97
CA GLN A 481 18.44 13.29 5.76
C GLN A 481 18.73 12.78 4.35
N LEU A 482 18.68 13.65 3.34
CA LEU A 482 19.07 13.32 1.96
C LEU A 482 20.58 13.05 1.87
N VAL A 483 21.41 13.97 2.38
CA VAL A 483 22.88 13.83 2.35
C VAL A 483 23.36 12.65 3.20
N ASP A 484 22.68 12.30 4.29
CA ASP A 484 22.97 11.08 5.06
C ASP A 484 22.68 9.82 4.24
N VAL A 485 21.55 9.75 3.52
CA VAL A 485 21.23 8.62 2.61
C VAL A 485 22.32 8.48 1.55
N GLU A 486 22.67 9.55 0.84
CA GLU A 486 23.70 9.53 -0.20
C GLU A 486 25.07 9.13 0.36
N ARG A 487 25.40 9.52 1.59
CA ARG A 487 26.63 9.09 2.27
C ARG A 487 26.63 7.58 2.54
N TYR A 488 25.53 7.03 3.08
CA TYR A 488 25.43 5.58 3.34
C TYR A 488 25.41 4.77 2.04
N GLU A 489 24.73 5.26 1.00
CA GLU A 489 24.72 4.69 -0.35
C GLU A 489 26.14 4.55 -0.91
N LYS A 490 26.91 5.65 -0.87
CA LYS A 490 28.29 5.69 -1.38
C LYS A 490 29.26 4.88 -0.51
N ILE A 491 29.09 4.83 0.81
CA ILE A 491 29.91 3.99 1.69
C ILE A 491 29.68 2.50 1.42
N LEU A 492 28.42 2.07 1.29
CA LEU A 492 28.10 0.67 0.97
C LEU A 492 28.60 0.29 -0.43
N HIS A 493 28.35 1.13 -1.45
CA HIS A 493 28.84 0.90 -2.81
C HIS A 493 30.37 0.79 -2.87
N ASN A 494 31.09 1.75 -2.28
CA ASN A 494 32.56 1.79 -2.28
C ASN A 494 33.19 0.67 -1.43
N ARG A 495 32.42 0.00 -0.55
CA ARG A 495 32.86 -1.22 0.12
C ARG A 495 32.54 -2.49 -0.68
N LEU A 496 31.43 -2.49 -1.43
CA LEU A 496 31.01 -3.61 -2.27
C LEU A 496 31.96 -3.86 -3.44
N MET A 497 32.28 -2.83 -4.23
CA MET A 497 33.09 -3.02 -5.46
C MET A 497 34.45 -3.68 -5.15
N PRO A 498 35.27 -3.16 -4.21
CA PRO A 498 36.57 -3.77 -3.91
C PRO A 498 36.46 -5.11 -3.16
N ALA A 499 35.29 -5.51 -2.67
CA ALA A 499 35.06 -6.84 -2.11
C ALA A 499 34.85 -7.86 -3.25
N ILE A 500 34.03 -7.54 -4.24
CA ILE A 500 33.77 -8.40 -5.40
C ILE A 500 35.05 -8.58 -6.24
N SER A 501 35.81 -7.52 -6.51
CA SER A 501 37.12 -7.62 -7.20
C SER A 501 38.10 -8.56 -6.48
N ARG A 502 38.04 -8.64 -5.14
CA ARG A 502 38.87 -9.55 -4.35
C ARG A 502 38.38 -10.99 -4.45
N VAL A 503 37.07 -11.23 -4.32
CA VAL A 503 36.51 -12.60 -4.48
C VAL A 503 36.83 -13.17 -5.85
N LEU A 504 36.68 -12.39 -6.93
CA LEU A 504 37.05 -12.84 -8.28
C LEU A 504 38.53 -13.25 -8.36
N ARG A 505 39.43 -12.42 -7.81
CA ARG A 505 40.88 -12.68 -7.80
C ARG A 505 41.26 -13.88 -6.92
N ASP A 506 40.66 -14.01 -5.73
CA ASP A 506 40.85 -15.14 -4.81
C ASP A 506 40.39 -16.49 -5.43
N CYS A 507 39.48 -16.42 -6.40
CA CYS A 507 38.94 -17.57 -7.14
C CYS A 507 39.55 -17.75 -8.55
N GLY A 508 40.63 -17.03 -8.90
CA GLY A 508 41.34 -17.22 -10.17
C GLY A 508 40.74 -16.52 -11.39
N TYR A 509 39.88 -15.52 -11.20
CA TYR A 509 39.23 -14.76 -12.28
C TYR A 509 39.74 -13.31 -12.36
N SER A 510 39.78 -12.76 -13.58
CA SER A 510 40.23 -11.40 -13.85
C SER A 510 39.16 -10.37 -13.48
N PRO A 511 39.41 -9.45 -12.53
CA PRO A 511 38.43 -8.42 -12.16
C PRO A 511 38.34 -7.29 -13.20
N ALA A 512 39.19 -7.28 -14.24
CA ALA A 512 39.28 -6.16 -15.18
C ALA A 512 38.00 -5.90 -16.00
N GLY A 513 37.18 -6.93 -16.27
CA GLY A 513 35.84 -6.76 -16.85
C GLY A 513 34.90 -6.01 -15.89
N PHE A 514 34.81 -6.51 -14.66
CA PHE A 514 34.01 -5.94 -13.58
C PHE A 514 34.41 -4.49 -13.24
N GLU A 515 35.71 -4.20 -13.10
CA GLU A 515 36.20 -2.87 -12.71
C GLU A 515 35.89 -1.80 -13.76
N ARG A 516 35.96 -2.14 -15.07
CA ARG A 516 35.53 -1.25 -16.16
C ARG A 516 34.03 -0.97 -16.12
N GLN A 517 33.21 -1.97 -15.78
CA GLN A 517 31.76 -1.79 -15.69
C GLN A 517 31.33 -1.04 -14.43
N ALA A 518 32.01 -1.27 -13.30
CA ALA A 518 31.80 -0.54 -12.04
C ALA A 518 32.04 0.97 -12.21
N VAL A 519 33.12 1.37 -12.89
CA VAL A 519 33.39 2.79 -13.22
C VAL A 519 32.24 3.40 -14.04
N THR A 520 31.69 2.65 -15.01
CA THR A 520 30.54 3.10 -15.82
C THR A 520 29.26 3.26 -14.99
N VAL A 521 29.02 2.38 -14.02
CA VAL A 521 27.88 2.48 -13.09
C VAL A 521 28.00 3.74 -12.22
N ILE A 522 29.19 4.01 -11.66
CA ILE A 522 29.44 5.18 -10.81
C ILE A 522 29.23 6.50 -11.58
N HIS A 523 29.62 6.57 -12.85
CA HIS A 523 29.52 7.81 -13.63
C HIS A 523 28.10 8.19 -14.10
N LYS A 524 27.10 7.31 -13.96
CA LYS A 524 25.71 7.67 -14.29
C LYS A 524 25.10 8.72 -13.35
N GLU A 525 25.68 8.91 -12.15
CA GLU A 525 25.21 9.88 -11.15
C GLU A 525 25.37 11.36 -11.59
N ILE A 526 26.01 11.64 -12.73
CA ILE A 526 26.34 13.00 -13.21
C ILE A 526 25.46 13.39 -14.41
N THR A 527 24.14 13.50 -14.18
CA THR A 527 23.22 14.16 -15.13
C THR A 527 23.14 15.65 -14.82
N ILE A 528 24.01 16.46 -15.44
CA ILE A 528 24.03 17.91 -15.23
C ILE A 528 22.85 18.57 -15.96
N HIS A 529 21.79 18.89 -15.22
CA HIS A 529 20.70 19.73 -15.73
C HIS A 529 21.08 21.22 -15.68
N GLY A 530 21.82 21.68 -16.69
CA GLY A 530 22.15 23.08 -16.91
C GLY A 530 22.97 23.31 -18.19
N ASP A 531 22.80 24.47 -18.83
CA ASP A 531 23.45 24.84 -20.10
C ASP A 531 24.95 25.13 -19.89
N ASN A 532 25.76 24.08 -19.84
CA ASN A 532 27.21 24.17 -19.70
C ASN A 532 27.90 24.50 -21.03
N TYR A 533 28.21 25.78 -21.26
CA TYR A 533 29.01 26.26 -22.41
C TYR A 533 30.53 26.00 -22.27
N ALA A 534 30.93 24.96 -21.54
CA ALA A 534 32.33 24.61 -21.28
C ALA A 534 32.69 23.25 -21.91
N SER A 535 33.89 23.13 -22.49
CA SER A 535 34.34 21.90 -23.14
C SER A 535 34.63 20.78 -22.14
N ILE A 536 33.81 19.73 -22.15
CA ILE A 536 34.08 18.50 -21.40
C ILE A 536 35.24 17.75 -22.08
N ASN A 537 36.45 17.88 -21.52
CA ASN A 537 37.59 17.06 -21.90
C ASN A 537 37.49 15.68 -21.23
N THR A 538 36.69 14.79 -21.82
CA THR A 538 36.70 13.37 -21.45
C THR A 538 38.07 12.78 -21.79
N GLY A 539 38.76 12.20 -20.79
CA GLY A 539 40.13 11.72 -20.95
C GLY A 539 40.28 10.70 -22.08
N ALA A 540 41.28 10.91 -22.94
CA ALA A 540 41.44 10.12 -24.16
C ALA A 540 41.75 8.64 -23.88
N ASN A 541 40.99 7.75 -24.52
CA ASN A 541 41.38 6.37 -24.72
C ASN A 541 40.89 5.93 -26.11
N THR A 542 41.83 5.66 -27.03
CA THR A 542 41.54 5.50 -28.46
C THR A 542 41.13 4.07 -28.80
N GLY A 543 39.88 3.88 -29.22
CA GLY A 543 39.42 2.70 -29.95
C GLY A 543 38.98 3.10 -31.36
N SER A 544 39.45 2.40 -32.40
CA SER A 544 39.01 2.67 -33.78
C SER A 544 37.54 2.28 -33.97
N MET A 545 36.78 3.14 -34.62
CA MET A 545 35.47 2.81 -35.18
C MET A 545 35.59 2.74 -36.70
N ASP A 546 36.11 1.63 -37.19
CA ASP A 546 35.94 1.26 -38.60
C ASP A 546 34.46 0.94 -38.86
N GLY A 547 33.91 1.56 -39.91
CA GLY A 547 32.46 1.76 -40.03
C GLY A 547 31.71 0.76 -40.89
N ALA A 548 30.39 0.93 -40.95
CA ALA A 548 29.51 0.31 -41.94
C ALA A 548 28.57 1.38 -42.53
N ASN A 549 28.57 1.52 -43.85
CA ASN A 549 27.67 2.43 -44.56
C ASN A 549 26.25 1.86 -44.62
N VAL A 550 25.25 2.74 -44.55
CA VAL A 550 23.90 2.47 -45.08
C VAL A 550 23.61 3.52 -46.15
N HIS A 551 23.24 3.05 -47.35
CA HIS A 551 23.06 3.91 -48.52
C HIS A 551 21.86 4.85 -48.39
N THR A 552 22.07 6.13 -48.68
CA THR A 552 21.03 6.99 -49.25
C THR A 552 20.82 6.63 -50.72
N ALA A 553 19.58 6.29 -51.10
CA ALA A 553 19.17 6.11 -52.48
C ALA A 553 18.19 7.22 -52.86
N THR A 554 18.48 7.95 -53.94
CA THR A 554 17.71 9.12 -54.41
C THR A 554 16.86 8.79 -55.64
N GLY A 555 15.60 9.24 -55.62
CA GLY A 555 14.68 9.27 -56.77
C GLY A 555 13.28 9.69 -56.29
N ASP A 556 12.52 10.55 -56.96
CA ASP A 556 12.80 11.29 -58.20
C ASP A 556 12.11 12.68 -58.20
N LEU A 557 12.30 13.47 -59.27
CA LEU A 557 12.06 14.91 -59.40
C LEU A 557 10.59 15.31 -59.72
N GLY A 558 10.20 16.54 -59.37
CA GLY A 558 8.93 17.13 -59.86
C GLY A 558 8.60 18.55 -59.38
N HIS A 559 9.00 19.57 -60.17
CA HIS A 559 8.64 21.01 -60.08
C HIS A 559 8.99 21.77 -58.76
N ALA A 560 9.81 22.84 -58.72
CA ALA A 560 9.91 24.09 -59.50
C ALA A 560 8.87 25.17 -59.12
N ARG A 561 9.19 26.47 -58.88
CA ARG A 561 10.47 27.23 -58.74
C ARG A 561 10.16 28.70 -58.31
N ARG A 562 11.17 29.47 -57.84
CA ARG A 562 11.17 30.97 -57.63
C ARG A 562 10.38 31.46 -56.40
N GLN A 563 10.48 32.68 -55.83
CA GLN A 563 11.45 33.83 -55.70
C GLN A 563 10.78 34.80 -54.68
N HIS A 564 11.38 35.65 -53.83
CA HIS A 564 12.73 36.03 -53.36
C HIS A 564 12.75 35.94 -51.80
N GLN A 565 13.82 35.96 -50.99
CA GLN A 565 15.14 36.62 -50.96
C GLN A 565 15.17 38.05 -50.35
N ARG A 566 16.07 38.26 -49.37
CA ARG A 566 16.46 39.52 -48.66
C ARG A 566 15.46 39.99 -47.57
N ARG A 567 15.91 40.62 -46.46
CA ARG A 567 17.28 40.98 -46.02
C ARG A 567 17.38 40.96 -44.47
N GLN A 568 18.56 40.61 -43.94
CA GLN A 568 18.93 40.88 -42.55
C GLN A 568 19.21 42.37 -42.33
N LEU A 569 19.10 42.84 -41.07
CA LEU A 569 20.11 43.71 -40.44
C LEU A 569 20.03 43.64 -38.89
N ARG A 570 21.11 44.06 -38.25
CA ARG A 570 21.50 44.03 -36.82
C ARG A 570 21.48 45.48 -36.24
N PRO A 571 21.85 45.77 -34.98
CA PRO A 571 21.68 45.10 -33.67
C PRO A 571 21.32 46.13 -32.54
N ASP A 572 21.64 45.83 -31.27
CA ASP A 572 21.96 46.77 -30.16
C ASP A 572 20.83 47.66 -29.57
N GLN A 573 20.85 48.12 -28.30
CA GLN A 573 21.58 47.72 -27.07
C GLN A 573 20.89 48.31 -25.80
N HIS A 574 21.13 47.69 -24.63
CA HIS A 574 20.96 48.24 -23.26
C HIS A 574 19.57 48.75 -22.81
N GLY A 575 19.38 48.88 -21.49
CA GLY A 575 18.17 49.46 -20.86
C GLY A 575 17.83 48.81 -19.52
N ASN A 576 18.26 49.42 -18.41
CA ASN A 576 18.19 48.84 -17.06
C ASN A 576 16.83 49.08 -16.36
N GLU A 577 16.59 48.27 -15.31
CA GLU A 577 15.83 48.60 -14.08
C GLU A 577 14.32 48.96 -14.08
N GLN A 578 13.60 48.16 -13.29
CA GLN A 578 12.68 48.56 -12.20
C GLN A 578 11.85 49.86 -12.35
N ARG A 579 10.51 49.74 -12.38
CA ARG A 579 9.69 49.83 -11.14
C ARG A 579 8.18 49.59 -11.37
N LEU A 580 7.58 49.04 -10.32
CA LEU A 580 6.24 49.28 -9.74
C LEU A 580 5.08 49.89 -10.58
N ASP A 581 3.95 49.18 -10.46
CA ASP A 581 2.62 49.66 -10.04
C ASP A 581 1.45 49.91 -11.03
N GLU A 582 0.28 49.57 -10.47
CA GLU A 582 -1.13 49.93 -10.75
C GLU A 582 -1.85 49.60 -12.09
N ARG A 583 -2.89 48.75 -11.92
CA ARG A 583 -4.28 48.94 -12.38
C ARG A 583 -4.58 49.41 -13.82
N ARG A 584 -5.14 48.49 -14.61
CA ARG A 584 -6.59 48.45 -14.98
C ARG A 584 -6.85 47.14 -15.74
N GLU A 585 -7.89 46.38 -15.40
CA GLU A 585 -9.24 46.53 -15.97
C GLU A 585 -9.26 46.72 -17.49
N HIS A 586 -9.46 45.63 -18.23
CA HIS A 586 -10.52 45.60 -19.26
C HIS A 586 -10.97 44.16 -19.53
N GLN A 587 -12.27 43.94 -19.41
CA GLN A 587 -13.00 42.77 -19.91
C GLN A 587 -13.51 43.12 -21.32
N PRO A 588 -13.63 42.13 -22.23
CA PRO A 588 -14.95 41.56 -22.51
C PRO A 588 -14.84 40.01 -22.66
N ALA A 589 -15.87 39.15 -22.58
CA ALA A 589 -17.25 39.20 -23.07
C ALA A 589 -17.37 39.21 -24.61
N ALA A 590 -18.26 38.48 -25.29
CA ALA A 590 -19.04 37.28 -24.95
C ALA A 590 -19.53 36.65 -26.29
N ALA A 591 -20.30 35.54 -26.22
CA ALA A 591 -21.11 34.98 -27.32
C ALA A 591 -20.35 34.37 -28.54
N ALA A 592 -20.92 33.45 -29.34
CA ALA A 592 -22.13 32.63 -29.19
C ALA A 592 -22.13 31.41 -30.16
N ALA A 593 -23.12 30.51 -29.99
CA ALA A 593 -23.55 29.43 -30.90
C ALA A 593 -22.57 28.24 -31.11
N GLY A 594 -23.04 27.04 -31.48
CA GLY A 594 -24.43 26.58 -31.60
C GLY A 594 -24.56 25.20 -32.28
N HIS A 595 -25.73 24.56 -32.13
CA HIS A 595 -26.14 23.26 -32.70
C HIS A 595 -25.38 22.01 -32.19
N THR A 596 -25.95 20.89 -31.71
CA THR A 596 -27.23 20.13 -31.87
C THR A 596 -27.19 18.97 -32.87
N ALA A 597 -27.06 17.76 -32.33
CA ALA A 597 -27.73 16.49 -32.68
C ALA A 597 -27.72 15.94 -34.14
N GLY A 598 -27.40 14.65 -34.25
CA GLY A 598 -27.56 13.81 -35.45
C GLY A 598 -27.19 12.35 -35.12
N ALA A 599 -27.82 11.37 -35.77
CA ALA A 599 -27.69 9.95 -35.39
C ALA A 599 -27.88 8.98 -36.57
N ALA A 600 -27.82 7.68 -36.24
CA ALA A 600 -28.30 6.51 -36.99
C ALA A 600 -27.35 5.81 -38.00
N ALA A 601 -27.20 4.52 -37.70
CA ALA A 601 -26.57 3.41 -38.43
C ALA A 601 -27.11 3.09 -39.83
N CYS A 602 -26.27 2.43 -40.65
CA CYS A 602 -26.55 1.37 -41.63
C CYS A 602 -25.20 0.86 -42.23
N ARG A 603 -25.09 -0.19 -43.05
CA ARG A 603 -25.63 -1.58 -43.05
C ARG A 603 -24.92 -2.37 -44.18
N ASP A 604 -24.92 -3.71 -44.12
CA ASP A 604 -24.58 -4.66 -45.21
C ASP A 604 -23.11 -4.66 -45.75
N GLY A 605 -22.58 -5.72 -46.37
CA GLY A 605 -23.04 -7.12 -46.47
C GLY A 605 -22.38 -7.94 -47.61
N ARG A 606 -22.46 -9.29 -47.54
CA ARG A 606 -22.16 -10.31 -48.61
C ARG A 606 -20.70 -10.43 -49.13
N ALA A 607 -20.24 -11.52 -49.77
CA ALA A 607 -20.58 -12.97 -49.78
C ALA A 607 -19.57 -13.79 -50.65
N GLY A 608 -19.48 -15.12 -50.44
CA GLY A 608 -18.92 -16.12 -51.39
C GLY A 608 -17.41 -16.46 -51.26
N GLY A 609 -16.94 -17.67 -51.63
CA GLY A 609 -17.64 -18.92 -51.98
C GLY A 609 -16.78 -19.96 -52.76
N ARG A 610 -17.15 -21.26 -52.71
CA ARG A 610 -16.47 -22.46 -53.33
C ARG A 610 -15.13 -22.83 -52.64
N GLY A 611 -14.57 -24.05 -52.72
CA GLY A 611 -14.97 -25.33 -53.37
C GLY A 611 -14.27 -26.55 -52.70
N PRO A 612 -14.46 -27.81 -53.18
CA PRO A 612 -14.27 -29.04 -52.37
C PRO A 612 -13.15 -30.01 -52.84
N GLU A 613 -13.21 -31.27 -52.34
CA GLU A 613 -12.40 -32.49 -52.63
C GLU A 613 -11.09 -32.68 -51.81
N GLY A 614 -10.69 -33.90 -51.41
CA GLY A 614 -11.34 -35.22 -51.50
C GLY A 614 -10.45 -36.40 -51.01
N ALA A 615 -11.04 -37.59 -50.76
CA ALA A 615 -10.39 -38.85 -50.31
C ALA A 615 -9.60 -38.78 -48.97
N GLY A 616 -9.17 -39.87 -48.30
CA GLY A 616 -9.30 -41.32 -48.50
C GLY A 616 -8.90 -42.06 -47.18
N PRO A 617 -9.07 -43.39 -47.04
CA PRO A 617 -9.26 -44.00 -45.72
C PRO A 617 -8.12 -44.90 -45.17
N GLU A 618 -8.36 -45.36 -43.93
CA GLU A 618 -8.29 -46.78 -43.50
C GLU A 618 -7.23 -47.28 -42.49
N LEU A 619 -7.71 -48.31 -41.76
CA LEU A 619 -7.03 -49.42 -41.06
C LEU A 619 -6.52 -49.31 -39.60
N ASP A 620 -7.11 -50.24 -38.85
CA ASP A 620 -6.58 -51.15 -37.83
C ASP A 620 -6.52 -50.88 -36.30
N ARG A 621 -7.06 -51.91 -35.63
CA ARG A 621 -7.00 -52.29 -34.20
C ARG A 621 -5.93 -53.43 -34.09
N PRO A 622 -5.84 -54.36 -33.10
CA PRO A 622 -6.62 -54.50 -31.85
C PRO A 622 -5.87 -54.96 -30.57
N ALA A 623 -6.55 -54.72 -29.42
CA ALA A 623 -6.77 -55.62 -28.27
C ALA A 623 -5.61 -56.21 -27.40
N GLY A 624 -5.98 -56.59 -26.17
CA GLY A 624 -5.20 -57.37 -25.19
C GLY A 624 -4.72 -56.56 -23.98
N GLY A 625 -4.92 -56.96 -22.71
CA GLY A 625 -5.62 -58.13 -22.16
C GLY A 625 -5.85 -57.99 -20.63
N ARG A 626 -6.53 -58.95 -19.98
CA ARG A 626 -6.84 -59.00 -18.52
C ARG A 626 -5.94 -59.97 -17.75
N ALA A 627 -5.63 -59.65 -16.48
CA ALA A 627 -5.57 -60.52 -15.27
C ALA A 627 -5.00 -59.67 -14.11
N GLU A 628 -5.57 -59.56 -12.91
CA GLU A 628 -5.90 -60.55 -11.86
C GLU A 628 -4.68 -61.15 -11.11
N GLY A 629 -4.72 -61.10 -9.77
CA GLY A 629 -3.71 -61.68 -8.86
C GLY A 629 -3.76 -61.04 -7.46
N ALA A 630 -3.67 -61.83 -6.38
CA ALA A 630 -3.85 -61.34 -5.00
C ALA A 630 -3.01 -62.10 -3.94
N GLY A 631 -2.76 -61.44 -2.79
CA GLY A 631 -2.12 -61.96 -1.57
C GLY A 631 -1.61 -60.80 -0.70
N SER A 632 -1.84 -60.64 0.62
CA SER A 632 -2.12 -61.51 1.79
C SER A 632 -0.88 -61.80 2.66
N GLY A 633 -1.02 -61.62 3.99
CA GLY A 633 0.06 -61.65 5.01
C GLY A 633 0.21 -60.30 5.75
N HIS A 634 -0.34 -60.00 6.93
CA HIS A 634 -0.79 -60.75 8.13
C HIS A 634 0.31 -60.92 9.22
N GLY A 635 0.24 -60.14 10.33
CA GLY A 635 1.24 -60.19 11.42
C GLY A 635 1.01 -59.28 12.66
N ARG A 636 0.33 -59.84 13.68
CA ARG A 636 0.25 -59.57 15.14
C ARG A 636 1.16 -58.46 15.77
N GLY A 637 0.80 -57.76 16.86
CA GLY A 637 -0.40 -57.79 17.73
C GLY A 637 -0.10 -57.53 19.23
N ARG A 638 -1.16 -57.31 20.06
CA ARG A 638 -1.20 -56.97 21.52
C ARG A 638 -0.95 -55.47 21.87
N GLY A 639 -1.65 -54.88 22.86
CA GLY A 639 -2.86 -55.36 23.56
C GLY A 639 -3.34 -54.54 24.79
N ALA A 640 -4.64 -54.23 24.82
CA ALA A 640 -5.58 -54.07 25.95
C ALA A 640 -5.25 -53.22 27.21
N ARG A 641 -6.16 -52.28 27.57
CA ARG A 641 -7.16 -52.44 28.67
C ARG A 641 -8.04 -51.17 28.87
N GLY A 642 -9.28 -51.36 29.32
CA GLY A 642 -10.03 -50.38 30.14
C GLY A 642 -11.05 -49.45 29.44
N GLY A 643 -12.34 -49.76 29.60
CA GLY A 643 -13.43 -48.76 29.67
C GLY A 643 -13.90 -48.63 31.13
N PRO A 644 -15.17 -48.26 31.44
CA PRO A 644 -16.28 -47.92 30.53
C PRO A 644 -17.10 -46.65 30.93
N HIS A 645 -17.98 -46.14 30.04
CA HIS A 645 -19.45 -46.11 30.23
C HIS A 645 -20.21 -45.30 29.14
N SER A 646 -21.45 -45.74 28.86
CA SER A 646 -22.49 -45.11 28.00
C SER A 646 -23.32 -44.08 28.80
N VAL A 647 -24.29 -43.29 28.28
CA VAL A 647 -25.47 -43.51 27.40
C VAL A 647 -25.79 -42.16 26.70
N GLY A 648 -26.12 -42.06 25.39
CA GLY A 648 -27.41 -42.35 24.71
C GLY A 648 -28.20 -41.03 24.51
N GLU A 649 -29.12 -40.82 23.56
CA GLU A 649 -29.69 -41.61 22.44
C GLU A 649 -30.02 -40.65 21.26
N GLY A 650 -30.51 -41.15 20.11
CA GLY A 650 -31.10 -40.30 19.06
C GLY A 650 -31.08 -40.90 17.65
N GLN A 651 -32.27 -41.12 17.05
CA GLN A 651 -32.45 -41.74 15.72
C GLN A 651 -32.70 -40.68 14.62
N GLY A 652 -32.44 -41.02 13.35
CA GLY A 652 -32.84 -40.20 12.20
C GLY A 652 -32.34 -40.72 10.85
N SER A 653 -33.21 -41.39 10.09
CA SER A 653 -32.91 -41.92 8.75
C SER A 653 -33.62 -41.11 7.66
N ALA A 654 -32.93 -40.83 6.54
CA ALA A 654 -33.54 -40.71 5.21
C ALA A 654 -32.48 -40.67 4.09
N VAL A 655 -32.72 -41.43 3.00
CA VAL A 655 -32.08 -41.25 1.69
C VAL A 655 -33.20 -41.19 0.63
N PRO A 656 -33.23 -40.14 -0.19
CA PRO A 656 -33.24 -40.33 -1.65
C PRO A 656 -32.32 -39.31 -2.36
N GLY A 657 -32.00 -39.44 -3.64
CA GLY A 657 -32.32 -40.47 -4.62
C GLY A 657 -31.82 -40.05 -6.02
N VAL A 658 -31.47 -41.00 -6.89
CA VAL A 658 -30.78 -40.71 -8.17
C VAL A 658 -31.76 -40.42 -9.30
N ARG A 659 -31.45 -39.41 -10.11
CA ARG A 659 -31.78 -39.30 -11.55
C ARG A 659 -30.64 -38.55 -12.27
N GLY A 660 -30.44 -38.80 -13.56
CA GLY A 660 -29.23 -38.37 -14.28
C GLY A 660 -29.48 -37.82 -15.68
N GLU A 661 -28.39 -37.78 -16.47
CA GLU A 661 -28.29 -37.34 -17.87
C GLU A 661 -28.48 -35.80 -18.05
N ARG A 662 -27.67 -35.07 -18.84
CA ARG A 662 -26.90 -35.42 -20.05
C ARG A 662 -25.55 -34.68 -20.16
N ASP A 663 -24.77 -35.09 -21.17
CA ASP A 663 -23.85 -34.35 -22.06
C ASP A 663 -23.49 -32.89 -21.72
N GLY A 664 -22.25 -32.41 -21.92
CA GLY A 664 -21.06 -33.05 -22.51
C GLY A 664 -20.15 -32.02 -23.19
N GLY A 665 -18.89 -32.38 -23.47
CA GLY A 665 -17.95 -31.55 -24.23
C GLY A 665 -17.13 -30.56 -23.39
N ALA A 666 -15.80 -30.70 -23.46
CA ALA A 666 -14.85 -29.66 -23.07
C ALA A 666 -14.24 -29.06 -24.36
N ASP A 667 -13.87 -27.78 -24.34
CA ASP A 667 -13.01 -27.23 -25.40
C ASP A 667 -12.11 -26.09 -24.91
N ARG A 668 -11.08 -25.74 -25.70
CA ARG A 668 -9.80 -25.19 -25.21
C ARG A 668 -9.29 -24.06 -26.11
N TRP A 669 -9.57 -22.80 -25.73
CA TRP A 669 -9.02 -21.59 -26.36
C TRP A 669 -8.61 -20.60 -25.26
N ALA A 670 -7.37 -20.11 -25.11
CA ALA A 670 -6.35 -19.59 -26.04
C ALA A 670 -6.30 -18.05 -26.03
N TYR A 671 -5.11 -17.54 -25.69
CA TYR A 671 -4.67 -16.15 -25.53
C TYR A 671 -5.36 -15.07 -26.39
N PHE A 672 -5.68 -13.94 -25.74
CA PHE A 672 -5.44 -12.61 -26.31
C PHE A 672 -5.04 -11.62 -25.21
N GLY A 673 -3.80 -11.11 -25.27
CA GLY A 673 -3.31 -10.07 -24.36
C GLY A 673 -3.64 -8.68 -24.88
N THR A 674 -3.88 -7.72 -23.98
CA THR A 674 -4.05 -6.29 -24.34
C THR A 674 -3.12 -5.40 -23.52
N HIS A 675 -2.05 -4.92 -24.15
CA HIS A 675 -1.26 -3.81 -23.62
C HIS A 675 -2.13 -2.55 -23.50
N ARG A 676 -2.05 -1.86 -22.34
CA ARG A 676 -2.22 -0.40 -22.26
C ARG A 676 -1.22 0.17 -21.26
N ALA A 677 -0.23 0.88 -21.78
CA ALA A 677 0.53 1.84 -21.00
C ALA A 677 -0.30 3.11 -20.82
N PHE A 678 -0.27 3.70 -19.61
CA PHE A 678 -0.22 5.13 -19.30
C PHE A 678 -0.11 5.33 -17.78
#